data_AF-A0A2U3QQI9-F1
#
_entry.id   AF-A0A2U3QQI9-F1
#
_cell.length_a   1.000
_cell.length_b   1.000
_cell.length_c   1.000
_cell.angle_alpha   90.00
_cell.angle_beta   90.00
_cell.angle_gamma   90.00
#
_symmetry.space_group_name_H-M   'P 1'
#
loop_
_entity.id
_entity.type
_entity.pdbx_description
1 polymer ?
#
loop_
_entity_poly.entity_id
_entity_poly.type
_entity_poly.pdbx_seq_one_letter_code
_entity_poly.pdbx_strand_id
1 'polypeptide(L)'
;MIQHNFSEFNTRNLNIMNQQNTLFLKFIVSIILFCSVISYSIAECIDADDFGFPTTVISSRYDAKQLTGQKDNQVAPWVDSKLLVNGKPLVVMVKHWNYHEYDNDISHLSAWSAWYGTNKNKHTLASITKRFPECRFSNNKTFSDSYDDNDDVPVTNPPCLFKHGIGLYALIAKPGVDPNANVHSQSYGIQKKTINFHVGQNYLSSLNSTELDSGFLDTTPDGNIVKTGGYFHKYQDQEAEQYVGGRLYFKILDRFYDDNNGQYKIIIKSGVGDEKDSPETFLINIVKEMLFGNKKNQNKNGIIQNLFINILKNPSYKIVVNLTLILFIAFSGLAFLIGNINMTAHELVIRTVKILVISVLLNSDTAWKFFYDYLFFIFVDGPQFIIKTINEATAIGPGSSSILGLMIAPHTLKKLFSILFVDWGGFIYIICYLILLYYIFIISFKATVLYLNALILVGIGIIVGPVFLCFVLFQFTKPIFENWIKQLTIYALQPVILFAGIAFVGMFIRHEIYASLGFRVCEVPFPPIANTLIKIISGDSSKKQSLLNLWFPAQVLKKTLLFSQKCANIPVPEDHIVYRDQKQWQCSDGISGNSKQLITSKDPSNEKHCSAYECKANRYVELPFLDPNINKDRSRIRNFFAGNFVQWDSLLLLAACVFLLSMFNDNAIALANYISSGGDRSSASEKSTTAIVSTVTPPSPTTFIPAAFSKIGQQRTKNSNSHSNSNSRSGINTGPKK
;
A
#
# COMPACT_ATOMS: atom_id res chain seq x y z
N MET A 1 34.19 -28.48 -37.44
CA MET A 1 34.43 -27.83 -36.12
C MET A 1 33.54 -26.61 -35.86
N ILE A 2 33.26 -25.75 -36.86
CA ILE A 2 32.41 -24.55 -36.67
C ILE A 2 30.90 -24.87 -36.54
N GLN A 3 30.40 -25.96 -37.14
CA GLN A 3 29.01 -26.41 -36.97
C GLN A 3 28.71 -27.06 -35.61
N HIS A 4 29.70 -27.66 -34.94
CA HIS A 4 29.49 -28.36 -33.66
C HIS A 4 29.39 -27.37 -32.49
N ASN A 5 30.10 -26.23 -32.57
CA ASN A 5 30.03 -25.18 -31.54
C ASN A 5 28.73 -24.36 -31.62
N PHE A 6 28.11 -24.27 -32.80
CA PHE A 6 26.84 -23.56 -32.97
C PHE A 6 25.64 -24.38 -32.46
N SER A 7 25.68 -25.72 -32.56
CA SER A 7 24.64 -26.58 -32.00
C SER A 7 24.72 -26.67 -30.47
N GLU A 8 25.93 -26.68 -29.89
CA GLU A 8 26.15 -26.64 -28.42
C GLU A 8 25.75 -25.30 -27.79
N PHE A 9 25.96 -24.17 -28.49
CA PHE A 9 25.56 -22.86 -27.97
C PHE A 9 24.03 -22.67 -27.99
N ASN A 10 23.36 -23.16 -29.03
CA ASN A 10 21.90 -23.16 -29.10
C ASN A 10 21.29 -24.11 -28.07
N THR A 11 21.84 -25.31 -27.86
CA THR A 11 21.35 -26.24 -26.83
C THR A 11 21.60 -25.74 -25.41
N ARG A 12 22.71 -25.03 -25.13
CA ARG A 12 22.91 -24.37 -23.82
C ARG A 12 21.93 -23.24 -23.56
N ASN A 13 21.65 -22.36 -24.53
CA ASN A 13 20.66 -21.29 -24.35
C ASN A 13 19.23 -21.85 -24.28
N LEU A 14 18.91 -22.90 -25.04
CA LEU A 14 17.63 -23.60 -24.92
C LEU A 14 17.51 -24.28 -23.55
N ASN A 15 18.58 -24.87 -23.02
CA ASN A 15 18.59 -25.49 -21.69
C ASN A 15 18.51 -24.45 -20.57
N ILE A 16 19.12 -23.27 -20.70
CA ILE A 16 18.98 -22.18 -19.71
C ILE A 16 17.55 -21.63 -19.73
N MET A 17 16.96 -21.42 -20.91
CA MET A 17 15.54 -21.04 -21.03
C MET A 17 14.61 -22.14 -20.53
N ASN A 18 14.87 -23.43 -20.81
CA ASN A 18 14.11 -24.55 -20.26
C ASN A 18 14.29 -24.68 -18.76
N GLN A 19 15.48 -24.40 -18.22
CA GLN A 19 15.77 -24.47 -16.80
C GLN A 19 15.10 -23.31 -16.06
N GLN A 20 15.11 -22.10 -16.62
CA GLN A 20 14.32 -20.96 -16.12
C GLN A 20 12.82 -21.23 -16.22
N ASN A 21 12.33 -21.79 -17.32
CA ASN A 21 10.91 -22.12 -17.52
C ASN A 21 10.45 -23.28 -16.61
N THR A 22 11.29 -24.26 -16.34
CA THR A 22 10.98 -25.35 -15.40
C THR A 22 11.09 -24.93 -13.95
N LEU A 23 12.02 -24.03 -13.59
CA LEU A 23 12.02 -23.34 -12.29
C LEU A 23 10.77 -22.49 -12.11
N PHE A 24 10.36 -21.76 -13.16
CA PHE A 24 9.15 -20.95 -13.18
C PHE A 24 7.88 -21.81 -13.04
N LEU A 25 7.79 -22.93 -13.75
CA LEU A 25 6.67 -23.86 -13.63
C LEU A 25 6.63 -24.51 -12.25
N LYS A 26 7.78 -24.95 -11.71
CA LYS A 26 7.87 -25.47 -10.34
C LYS A 26 7.52 -24.40 -9.30
N PHE A 27 7.90 -23.15 -9.52
CA PHE A 27 7.56 -22.02 -8.67
C PHE A 27 6.05 -21.71 -8.70
N ILE A 28 5.42 -21.68 -9.89
CA ILE A 28 3.97 -21.54 -10.03
C ILE A 28 3.24 -22.69 -9.35
N VAL A 29 3.64 -23.94 -9.62
CA VAL A 29 3.00 -25.11 -9.00
C VAL A 29 3.22 -25.10 -7.50
N SER A 30 4.40 -24.71 -7.02
CA SER A 30 4.69 -24.56 -5.58
C SER A 30 3.94 -23.40 -4.94
N ILE A 31 3.68 -22.29 -5.66
CA ILE A 31 2.84 -21.18 -5.18
C ILE A 31 1.39 -21.60 -5.13
N ILE A 32 0.90 -22.32 -6.15
CA ILE A 32 -0.48 -22.84 -6.17
C ILE A 32 -0.66 -23.84 -5.03
N LEU A 33 0.32 -24.73 -4.77
CA LEU A 33 0.32 -25.65 -3.64
C LEU A 33 0.47 -24.92 -2.29
N PHE A 34 1.33 -23.92 -2.20
CA PHE A 34 1.57 -23.17 -0.96
C PHE A 34 0.37 -22.27 -0.61
N CYS A 35 -0.21 -21.58 -1.59
CA CYS A 35 -1.38 -20.73 -1.40
C CYS A 35 -2.65 -21.54 -1.14
N SER A 36 -2.78 -22.74 -1.73
CA SER A 36 -3.89 -23.65 -1.39
C SER A 36 -3.76 -24.17 0.05
N VAL A 37 -2.54 -24.40 0.55
CA VAL A 37 -2.28 -24.81 1.95
C VAL A 37 -2.39 -23.64 2.96
N ILE A 38 -2.15 -22.39 2.55
CA ILE A 38 -2.38 -21.19 3.39
C ILE A 38 -3.87 -20.83 3.52
N SER A 39 -4.79 -21.67 3.02
CA SER A 39 -6.25 -21.49 3.17
C SER A 39 -6.76 -21.69 4.61
N TYR A 40 -5.98 -21.33 5.63
CA TYR A 40 -6.50 -21.12 6.97
C TYR A 40 -7.23 -19.77 7.00
N SER A 41 -8.52 -19.80 6.69
CA SER A 41 -9.43 -18.70 6.95
C SER A 41 -10.35 -19.10 8.09
N ILE A 42 -10.48 -18.22 9.07
CA ILE A 42 -11.49 -18.34 10.11
C ILE A 42 -12.84 -17.76 9.60
N ALA A 43 -12.81 -17.03 8.47
CA ALA A 43 -13.97 -16.38 7.88
C ALA A 43 -14.60 -17.21 6.76
N GLU A 44 -15.88 -17.54 6.93
CA GLU A 44 -16.74 -18.27 5.98
C GLU A 44 -16.95 -17.51 4.65
N CYS A 45 -16.91 -16.18 4.66
CA CYS A 45 -16.98 -15.34 3.47
C CYS A 45 -16.08 -14.10 3.59
N ILE A 46 -15.56 -13.64 2.45
CA ILE A 46 -14.81 -12.39 2.28
C ILE A 46 -15.69 -11.43 1.48
N ASP A 47 -15.91 -10.23 2.03
CA ASP A 47 -16.77 -9.21 1.43
C ASP A 47 -16.18 -8.64 0.12
N ALA A 48 -17.01 -7.97 -0.67
CA ALA A 48 -16.63 -7.45 -1.99
C ALA A 48 -15.47 -6.44 -1.92
N ASP A 49 -15.47 -5.58 -0.90
CA ASP A 49 -14.47 -4.54 -0.65
C ASP A 49 -13.25 -5.00 0.16
N ASP A 50 -13.25 -6.22 0.68
CA ASP A 50 -12.17 -6.75 1.52
C ASP A 50 -11.00 -7.34 0.71
N PHE A 51 -9.91 -6.56 0.63
CA PHE A 51 -8.63 -6.96 0.04
C PHE A 51 -7.52 -7.15 1.10
N GLY A 52 -7.92 -7.54 2.32
CA GLY A 52 -7.00 -7.74 3.45
C GLY A 52 -7.20 -6.69 4.53
N PHE A 53 -8.44 -6.39 4.90
CA PHE A 53 -8.72 -5.50 6.02
C PHE A 53 -8.19 -6.08 7.34
N PRO A 54 -7.56 -5.25 8.19
CA PRO A 54 -7.23 -5.68 9.52
C PRO A 54 -8.52 -5.89 10.32
N THR A 55 -8.61 -7.06 10.94
CA THR A 55 -9.72 -7.44 11.80
C THR A 55 -9.21 -7.64 13.22
N THR A 56 -9.93 -7.08 14.19
CA THR A 56 -9.58 -7.21 15.60
C THR A 56 -10.81 -7.59 16.41
N VAL A 57 -10.59 -8.34 17.48
CA VAL A 57 -11.67 -8.82 18.36
C VAL A 57 -11.48 -8.17 19.72
N ILE A 58 -12.51 -7.49 20.19
CA ILE A 58 -12.51 -6.78 21.48
C ILE A 58 -13.48 -7.51 22.41
N SER A 59 -12.95 -8.16 23.44
CA SER A 59 -13.77 -8.80 24.46
C SER A 59 -14.36 -7.76 25.40
N SER A 60 -15.59 -8.02 25.85
CA SER A 60 -16.25 -7.25 26.92
C SER A 60 -15.73 -7.60 28.31
N ARG A 61 -14.98 -8.71 28.45
CA ARG A 61 -14.51 -9.25 29.72
C ARG A 61 -13.00 -9.14 29.85
N TYR A 62 -12.55 -8.61 30.98
CA TYR A 62 -11.15 -8.42 31.32
C TYR A 62 -10.70 -9.39 32.41
N ASP A 63 -9.40 -9.64 32.51
CA ASP A 63 -8.88 -10.46 33.60
C ASP A 63 -8.77 -9.58 34.87
N ALA A 64 -9.12 -10.12 36.04
CA ALA A 64 -9.17 -9.34 37.29
C ALA A 64 -7.86 -8.61 37.65
N LYS A 65 -6.71 -9.07 37.14
CA LYS A 65 -5.40 -8.42 37.32
C LYS A 65 -5.20 -7.16 36.47
N GLN A 66 -5.99 -6.99 35.42
CA GLN A 66 -5.91 -5.87 34.48
C GLN A 66 -6.84 -4.72 34.87
N LEU A 67 -7.88 -5.03 35.65
CA LEU A 67 -8.86 -4.05 36.13
C LEU A 67 -8.28 -3.24 37.28
N THR A 68 -8.55 -1.94 37.27
CA THR A 68 -8.19 -1.03 38.37
C THR A 68 -9.45 -0.36 38.91
N GLY A 69 -9.56 -0.15 40.22
CA GLY A 69 -10.72 0.51 40.84
C GLY A 69 -11.36 -0.32 41.96
N GLN A 70 -12.43 0.23 42.55
CA GLN A 70 -13.25 -0.48 43.54
C GLN A 70 -14.25 -1.40 42.82
N LYS A 71 -14.83 -2.38 43.53
CA LYS A 71 -15.78 -3.34 42.95
C LYS A 71 -16.97 -2.68 42.24
N ASP A 72 -17.40 -1.52 42.73
CA ASP A 72 -18.58 -0.80 42.22
C ASP A 72 -18.26 0.21 41.10
N ASN A 73 -16.99 0.41 40.78
CA ASN A 73 -16.56 1.28 39.69
C ASN A 73 -15.21 0.81 39.14
N GLN A 74 -15.26 -0.19 38.26
CA GLN A 74 -14.09 -0.80 37.65
C GLN A 74 -13.65 -0.02 36.40
N VAL A 75 -12.34 0.15 36.23
CA VAL A 75 -11.73 0.76 35.06
C VAL A 75 -10.92 -0.29 34.31
N ALA A 76 -11.34 -0.57 33.07
CA ALA A 76 -10.59 -1.44 32.17
C ALA A 76 -9.53 -0.66 31.36
N PRO A 77 -8.41 -1.31 30.97
CA PRO A 77 -7.42 -0.71 30.08
C PRO A 77 -7.93 -0.66 28.63
N TRP A 78 -7.38 0.28 27.87
CA TRP A 78 -7.52 0.36 26.42
C TRP A 78 -6.76 -0.79 25.74
N VAL A 79 -7.43 -1.50 24.84
CA VAL A 79 -6.84 -2.60 24.07
C VAL A 79 -6.14 -2.04 22.83
N ASP A 80 -4.82 -2.23 22.72
CA ASP A 80 -4.05 -1.82 21.54
C ASP A 80 -4.39 -2.73 20.34
N SER A 81 -4.85 -2.11 19.24
CA SER A 81 -5.09 -2.82 17.98
C SER A 81 -3.81 -3.21 17.24
N LYS A 82 -2.65 -2.64 17.64
CA LYS A 82 -1.35 -2.70 16.96
C LYS A 82 -1.33 -2.08 15.57
N LEU A 83 -2.33 -1.26 15.26
CA LEU A 83 -2.45 -0.57 13.98
C LEU A 83 -2.05 0.90 14.16
N LEU A 84 -1.38 1.43 13.14
CA LEU A 84 -0.97 2.82 13.09
C LEU A 84 -1.92 3.61 12.21
N VAL A 85 -2.33 4.80 12.62
CA VAL A 85 -3.15 5.66 11.77
C VAL A 85 -2.29 6.39 10.73
N ASN A 86 -2.80 6.51 9.50
CA ASN A 86 -2.06 7.06 8.36
C ASN A 86 -2.53 8.45 7.92
N GLY A 87 -3.45 9.07 8.66
CA GLY A 87 -4.00 10.40 8.35
C GLY A 87 -5.14 10.41 7.31
N LYS A 88 -5.45 9.30 6.65
CA LYS A 88 -6.67 9.15 5.84
C LYS A 88 -7.90 8.97 6.74
N PRO A 89 -9.13 9.26 6.28
CA PRO A 89 -10.34 9.06 7.07
C PRO A 89 -10.43 7.66 7.67
N LEU A 90 -10.61 7.58 9.00
CA LEU A 90 -10.66 6.32 9.72
C LEU A 90 -12.08 5.75 9.67
N VAL A 91 -12.20 4.54 9.14
CA VAL A 91 -13.50 3.88 8.94
C VAL A 91 -13.51 2.55 9.68
N VAL A 92 -14.27 2.51 10.77
CA VAL A 92 -14.43 1.32 11.62
C VAL A 92 -15.82 0.77 11.43
N MET A 93 -15.93 -0.48 11.03
CA MET A 93 -17.20 -1.21 10.90
C MET A 93 -17.25 -2.34 11.92
N VAL A 94 -18.42 -2.54 12.52
CA VAL A 94 -18.67 -3.69 13.41
C VAL A 94 -19.40 -4.76 12.61
N LYS A 95 -18.94 -6.02 12.70
CA LYS A 95 -19.63 -7.13 12.03
C LYS A 95 -21.02 -7.35 12.63
N HIS A 96 -21.99 -7.66 11.79
CA HIS A 96 -23.32 -8.03 12.23
C HIS A 96 -23.30 -9.43 12.87
N TRP A 97 -24.16 -9.66 13.88
CA TRP A 97 -24.33 -10.97 14.50
C TRP A 97 -25.78 -11.20 14.96
N ASN A 98 -26.26 -12.40 14.67
CA ASN A 98 -27.56 -12.88 15.09
C ASN A 98 -27.48 -14.35 15.50
N TYR A 99 -28.16 -14.71 16.59
CA TYR A 99 -28.10 -16.05 17.18
C TYR A 99 -28.60 -17.16 16.24
N HIS A 100 -29.55 -16.85 15.36
CA HIS A 100 -30.12 -17.84 14.42
C HIS A 100 -29.27 -18.05 13.16
N GLU A 101 -28.42 -17.09 12.83
CA GLU A 101 -27.66 -17.07 11.56
C GLU A 101 -26.19 -17.41 11.74
N TYR A 102 -25.66 -17.22 12.94
CA TYR A 102 -24.22 -17.35 13.23
C TYR A 102 -23.97 -18.21 14.46
N ASP A 103 -22.86 -18.95 14.41
CA ASP A 103 -22.36 -19.68 15.56
C ASP A 103 -21.88 -18.71 16.67
N ASN A 104 -21.97 -19.17 17.92
CA ASN A 104 -21.49 -18.45 19.10
C ASN A 104 -20.07 -18.87 19.43
N ASP A 105 -19.12 -18.41 18.63
CA ASP A 105 -17.70 -18.68 18.74
C ASP A 105 -16.86 -17.40 18.56
N ILE A 106 -15.54 -17.52 18.77
CA ILE A 106 -14.63 -16.37 18.66
C ILE A 106 -14.58 -15.77 17.24
N SER A 107 -14.95 -16.55 16.24
CA SER A 107 -14.85 -16.20 14.83
C SER A 107 -16.03 -15.38 14.32
N HIS A 108 -17.25 -15.68 14.79
CA HIS A 108 -18.46 -15.04 14.30
C HIS A 108 -19.08 -14.09 15.31
N LEU A 109 -18.90 -14.30 16.62
CA LEU A 109 -19.56 -13.48 17.63
C LEU A 109 -19.16 -12.00 17.54
N SER A 110 -20.17 -11.14 17.41
CA SER A 110 -20.05 -9.68 17.42
C SER A 110 -21.21 -9.05 18.21
N ALA A 111 -21.37 -9.51 19.44
CA ALA A 111 -22.32 -9.02 20.41
C ALA A 111 -21.81 -9.31 21.84
N TRP A 112 -22.25 -8.51 22.80
CA TRP A 112 -21.90 -8.71 24.21
C TRP A 112 -23.07 -8.38 25.14
N SER A 113 -23.01 -8.93 26.34
CA SER A 113 -23.99 -8.74 27.41
C SER A 113 -23.25 -8.34 28.68
N ALA A 114 -23.79 -7.33 29.37
CA ALA A 114 -23.32 -6.93 30.69
C ALA A 114 -23.70 -7.94 31.79
N TRP A 115 -24.65 -8.84 31.51
CA TRP A 115 -25.24 -9.73 32.51
C TRP A 115 -24.85 -11.19 32.33
N TYR A 116 -24.75 -11.91 33.46
CA TYR A 116 -24.66 -13.38 33.57
C TYR A 116 -23.44 -14.04 32.91
N GLY A 117 -22.34 -13.29 32.76
CA GLY A 117 -21.08 -13.79 32.23
C GLY A 117 -20.25 -14.56 33.25
N THR A 118 -19.47 -15.51 32.75
CA THR A 118 -18.48 -16.24 33.55
C THR A 118 -17.10 -16.13 32.90
N ASN A 119 -16.04 -16.51 33.63
CA ASN A 119 -14.66 -16.52 33.10
C ASN A 119 -14.49 -17.36 31.82
N LYS A 120 -15.38 -18.33 31.56
CA LYS A 120 -15.35 -19.15 30.33
C LYS A 120 -15.92 -18.42 29.11
N ASN A 121 -16.58 -17.28 29.31
CA ASN A 121 -17.36 -16.57 28.31
C ASN A 121 -16.68 -15.28 27.79
N LYS A 122 -15.34 -15.24 27.79
CA LYS A 122 -14.56 -14.10 27.29
C LYS A 122 -14.81 -13.82 25.81
N HIS A 123 -14.98 -14.87 25.01
CA HIS A 123 -15.16 -14.79 23.55
C HIS A 123 -16.48 -15.43 23.07
N THR A 124 -17.36 -15.77 24.00
CA THR A 124 -18.63 -16.46 23.71
C THR A 124 -19.72 -15.92 24.62
N LEU A 125 -20.97 -15.89 24.16
CA LEU A 125 -22.11 -15.60 25.02
C LEU A 125 -22.45 -16.79 25.91
N ALA A 126 -22.85 -16.52 27.15
CA ALA A 126 -23.38 -17.53 28.07
C ALA A 126 -24.71 -18.11 27.52
N SER A 127 -25.02 -19.37 27.82
CA SER A 127 -26.19 -20.07 27.26
C SER A 127 -27.51 -19.30 27.44
N ILE A 128 -27.69 -18.65 28.58
CA ILE A 128 -28.88 -17.84 28.90
C ILE A 128 -28.92 -16.52 28.10
N THR A 129 -27.77 -15.89 27.88
CA THR A 129 -27.66 -14.58 27.21
C THR A 129 -27.85 -14.64 25.69
N LYS A 130 -27.66 -15.82 25.08
CA LYS A 130 -27.78 -16.01 23.62
C LYS A 130 -29.14 -15.61 23.04
N ARG A 131 -30.18 -15.67 23.86
CA ARG A 131 -31.58 -15.42 23.44
C ARG A 131 -32.12 -14.09 23.94
N PHE A 132 -31.27 -13.25 24.54
CA PHE A 132 -31.72 -11.95 25.00
C PHE A 132 -32.11 -11.06 23.82
N PRO A 133 -33.18 -10.24 23.98
CA PRO A 133 -33.55 -9.26 22.98
C PRO A 133 -32.45 -8.19 22.86
N GLU A 134 -32.41 -7.50 21.73
CA GLU A 134 -31.52 -6.34 21.56
C GLU A 134 -31.89 -5.22 22.54
N CYS A 135 -30.88 -4.54 23.08
CA CYS A 135 -31.06 -3.43 24.01
C CYS A 135 -31.75 -2.23 23.36
N ARG A 136 -32.72 -1.66 24.06
CA ARG A 136 -33.49 -0.47 23.65
C ARG A 136 -33.19 0.70 24.57
N PHE A 137 -32.92 1.85 23.97
CA PHE A 137 -32.59 3.09 24.68
C PHE A 137 -33.75 4.08 24.58
N SER A 138 -33.92 4.91 25.62
CA SER A 138 -34.85 6.03 25.56
C SER A 138 -34.45 6.96 24.40
N ASN A 139 -35.40 7.34 23.54
CA ASN A 139 -35.20 8.18 22.34
C ASN A 139 -34.22 7.65 21.27
N ASN A 140 -33.89 6.35 21.24
CA ASN A 140 -32.91 5.77 20.30
C ASN A 140 -31.55 6.52 20.30
N LYS A 141 -31.11 6.99 21.47
CA LYS A 141 -29.81 7.66 21.66
C LYS A 141 -29.09 7.04 22.85
N THR A 142 -27.76 7.01 22.82
CA THR A 142 -26.92 6.57 23.97
C THR A 142 -26.55 7.71 24.90
N PHE A 143 -26.83 8.97 24.53
CA PHE A 143 -26.50 10.17 25.30
C PHE A 143 -27.67 11.16 25.27
N SER A 144 -27.80 11.96 26.33
CA SER A 144 -28.79 13.05 26.40
C SER A 144 -28.46 14.16 25.39
N ASP A 145 -29.49 14.85 24.88
CA ASP A 145 -29.34 16.02 24.00
C ASP A 145 -28.93 17.29 24.76
N SER A 146 -29.01 17.27 26.08
CA SER A 146 -28.66 18.39 26.96
C SER A 146 -27.20 18.28 27.41
N TYR A 147 -26.42 19.35 27.20
CA TYR A 147 -25.06 19.50 27.73
C TYR A 147 -25.02 19.52 29.27
N ASP A 148 -26.16 19.79 29.93
CA ASP A 148 -26.29 19.89 31.39
C ASP A 148 -26.72 18.57 32.07
N ASP A 149 -27.25 17.58 31.33
CA ASP A 149 -27.59 16.27 31.87
C ASP A 149 -26.43 15.29 31.65
N ASN A 150 -25.55 15.18 32.65
CA ASN A 150 -24.47 14.19 32.71
C ASN A 150 -24.96 12.74 32.94
N ASP A 151 -26.25 12.46 32.71
CA ASP A 151 -26.85 11.17 32.99
C ASP A 151 -26.79 10.25 31.77
N ASP A 152 -26.22 9.06 31.98
CA ASP A 152 -26.27 7.93 31.04
C ASP A 152 -27.74 7.63 30.68
N VAL A 153 -28.08 7.53 29.39
CA VAL A 153 -29.44 7.18 28.97
C VAL A 153 -29.74 5.75 29.42
N PRO A 154 -30.75 5.51 30.28
CA PRO A 154 -31.00 4.18 30.80
C PRO A 154 -31.51 3.24 29.72
N VAL A 155 -31.07 1.98 29.79
CA VAL A 155 -31.61 0.90 28.98
C VAL A 155 -33.02 0.57 29.48
N THR A 156 -33.99 0.50 28.57
CA THR A 156 -35.42 0.34 28.89
C THR A 156 -35.86 -1.12 29.08
N ASN A 157 -35.07 -2.09 28.57
CA ASN A 157 -35.39 -3.51 28.58
C ASN A 157 -34.26 -4.45 29.09
N PRO A 158 -33.56 -4.15 30.20
CA PRO A 158 -32.57 -5.08 30.75
C PRO A 158 -33.27 -6.31 31.38
N PRO A 159 -32.67 -7.53 31.31
CA PRO A 159 -31.42 -7.87 30.64
C PRO A 159 -31.59 -7.98 29.11
N CYS A 160 -30.60 -7.49 28.37
CA CYS A 160 -30.63 -7.42 26.90
C CYS A 160 -29.24 -7.70 26.31
N LEU A 161 -29.12 -7.69 24.98
CA LEU A 161 -27.88 -7.90 24.26
C LEU A 161 -27.48 -6.63 23.49
N PHE A 162 -26.25 -6.18 23.69
CA PHE A 162 -25.68 -5.05 22.94
C PHE A 162 -25.11 -5.54 21.61
N LYS A 163 -25.62 -4.98 20.52
CA LYS A 163 -25.19 -5.26 19.15
C LYS A 163 -24.70 -3.98 18.47
N HIS A 164 -24.18 -4.11 17.24
CA HIS A 164 -23.88 -2.96 16.37
C HIS A 164 -22.86 -1.96 16.95
N GLY A 165 -21.96 -2.40 17.84
CA GLY A 165 -20.91 -1.55 18.42
C GLY A 165 -21.38 -0.63 19.54
N ILE A 166 -22.58 -0.83 20.07
CA ILE A 166 -23.09 -0.02 21.19
C ILE A 166 -22.29 -0.34 22.46
N GLY A 167 -21.79 0.70 23.13
CA GLY A 167 -20.87 0.58 24.27
C GLY A 167 -19.40 0.41 23.88
N LEU A 168 -19.08 0.27 22.59
CA LEU A 168 -17.71 0.22 22.10
C LEU A 168 -17.18 1.62 21.80
N TYR A 169 -16.02 1.94 22.35
CA TYR A 169 -15.31 3.19 22.13
C TYR A 169 -13.96 2.91 21.49
N ALA A 170 -13.52 3.85 20.65
CA ALA A 170 -12.22 3.85 20.04
C ALA A 170 -11.46 5.12 20.43
N LEU A 171 -10.13 4.99 20.51
CA LEU A 171 -9.22 6.06 20.88
C LEU A 171 -8.03 6.10 19.92
N ILE A 172 -7.75 7.27 19.36
CA ILE A 172 -6.55 7.53 18.57
C ILE A 172 -5.56 8.29 19.44
N ALA A 173 -4.38 7.73 19.70
CA ALA A 173 -3.33 8.37 20.48
C ALA A 173 -2.23 8.94 19.58
N LYS A 174 -1.72 10.13 19.90
CA LYS A 174 -0.54 10.70 19.22
C LYS A 174 0.69 9.77 19.34
N PRO A 175 1.64 9.81 18.39
CA PRO A 175 2.86 9.00 18.45
C PRO A 175 3.59 9.13 19.80
N GLY A 176 3.87 8.00 20.45
CA GLY A 176 4.58 7.94 21.75
C GLY A 176 3.71 8.20 22.98
N VAL A 177 2.39 8.37 22.83
CA VAL A 177 1.46 8.53 23.96
C VAL A 177 0.83 7.18 24.31
N ASP A 178 0.94 6.76 25.58
CA ASP A 178 0.27 5.57 26.10
C ASP A 178 -1.03 5.97 26.84
N PRO A 179 -2.22 5.58 26.35
CA PRO A 179 -3.49 5.86 27.03
C PRO A 179 -3.67 5.05 28.33
N ASN A 180 -2.85 4.02 28.55
CA ASN A 180 -2.92 3.17 29.75
C ASN A 180 -1.97 3.59 30.89
N ALA A 181 -1.26 4.72 30.74
CA ALA A 181 -0.25 5.17 31.70
C ALA A 181 -0.78 5.41 33.13
N ASN A 182 -2.02 5.86 33.29
CA ASN A 182 -2.65 6.03 34.60
C ASN A 182 -4.18 5.80 34.53
N VAL A 183 -4.82 5.66 35.70
CA VAL A 183 -6.27 5.36 35.78
C VAL A 183 -7.12 6.46 35.14
N HIS A 184 -6.73 7.73 35.28
CA HIS A 184 -7.46 8.84 34.67
C HIS A 184 -7.41 8.79 33.14
N SER A 185 -6.24 8.48 32.55
CA SER A 185 -6.07 8.32 31.10
C SER A 185 -6.81 7.08 30.58
N GLN A 186 -6.92 6.03 31.40
CA GLN A 186 -7.74 4.85 31.07
C GLN A 186 -9.24 5.16 31.04
N SER A 187 -9.72 6.06 31.89
CA SER A 187 -11.14 6.43 31.93
C SER A 187 -11.53 7.46 30.85
N TYR A 188 -10.74 8.53 30.68
CA TYR A 188 -11.14 9.68 29.85
C TYR A 188 -10.22 9.96 28.67
N GLY A 189 -9.13 9.20 28.50
CA GLY A 189 -8.05 9.55 27.59
C GLY A 189 -7.21 10.71 28.11
N ILE A 190 -6.34 11.24 27.25
CA ILE A 190 -5.48 12.40 27.56
C ILE A 190 -5.92 13.57 26.69
N GLN A 191 -6.44 14.63 27.33
CA GLN A 191 -6.92 15.82 26.63
C GLN A 191 -5.86 16.38 25.67
N LYS A 192 -6.28 16.78 24.47
CA LYS A 192 -5.44 17.33 23.37
C LYS A 192 -4.37 16.37 22.81
N LYS A 193 -4.25 15.15 23.35
CA LYS A 193 -3.32 14.10 22.87
C LYS A 193 -4.04 12.85 22.36
N THR A 194 -5.35 12.74 22.61
CA THR A 194 -6.18 11.61 22.20
C THR A 194 -7.48 12.10 21.59
N ILE A 195 -8.01 11.34 20.63
CA ILE A 195 -9.34 11.54 20.04
C ILE A 195 -10.17 10.31 20.40
N ASN A 196 -11.29 10.51 21.08
CA ASN A 196 -12.18 9.44 21.54
C ASN A 196 -13.51 9.54 20.80
N PHE A 197 -14.06 8.41 20.36
CA PHE A 197 -15.38 8.37 19.73
C PHE A 197 -16.10 7.04 20.00
N HIS A 198 -17.42 7.10 20.04
CA HIS A 198 -18.29 5.94 20.23
C HIS A 198 -18.57 5.27 18.88
N VAL A 199 -18.23 3.99 18.74
CA VAL A 199 -18.29 3.26 17.47
C VAL A 199 -19.73 2.97 17.04
N GLY A 200 -20.64 2.70 17.99
CA GLY A 200 -22.04 2.35 17.70
C GLY A 200 -22.98 3.53 17.45
N GLN A 201 -22.51 4.79 17.57
CA GLN A 201 -23.38 5.97 17.58
C GLN A 201 -24.23 6.12 16.32
N ASN A 202 -23.63 5.89 15.15
CA ASN A 202 -24.27 6.13 13.86
C ASN A 202 -25.37 5.11 13.55
N TYR A 203 -25.32 3.92 14.15
CA TYR A 203 -26.36 2.91 13.95
C TYR A 203 -27.71 3.40 14.49
N LEU A 204 -27.71 3.95 15.69
CA LEU A 204 -28.93 4.38 16.37
C LEU A 204 -29.56 5.61 15.70
N SER A 205 -28.74 6.57 15.27
CA SER A 205 -29.22 7.70 14.47
C SER A 205 -29.80 7.25 13.12
N SER A 206 -29.27 6.16 12.54
CA SER A 206 -29.75 5.60 11.28
C SER A 206 -31.11 4.89 11.33
N LEU A 207 -31.60 4.57 12.52
CA LEU A 207 -32.92 3.97 12.71
C LEU A 207 -34.04 5.01 12.58
N ASN A 208 -33.74 6.29 12.86
CA ASN A 208 -34.73 7.38 12.84
C ASN A 208 -34.84 8.07 11.48
N SER A 209 -33.87 7.89 10.57
CA SER A 209 -33.91 8.45 9.22
C SER A 209 -34.60 7.50 8.24
N THR A 210 -35.61 7.99 7.50
CA THR A 210 -36.26 7.27 6.39
C THR A 210 -35.33 7.05 5.19
N GLU A 211 -34.24 7.81 5.11
CA GLU A 211 -33.20 7.63 4.11
C GLU A 211 -32.28 6.45 4.49
N LEU A 212 -31.93 5.64 3.50
CA LEU A 212 -30.93 4.57 3.58
C LEU A 212 -29.49 5.14 3.70
N ASP A 213 -29.32 6.35 4.25
CA ASP A 213 -28.14 7.21 4.06
C ASP A 213 -27.15 7.21 5.26
N SER A 214 -27.46 6.53 6.36
CA SER A 214 -26.79 6.78 7.65
C SER A 214 -26.22 5.54 8.34
N GLY A 215 -26.16 4.37 7.69
CA GLY A 215 -25.66 3.13 8.29
C GLY A 215 -24.52 2.46 7.51
N PHE A 216 -23.71 1.66 8.20
CA PHE A 216 -22.85 0.68 7.51
C PHE A 216 -23.70 -0.50 7.05
N LEU A 217 -23.28 -1.15 5.98
CA LEU A 217 -23.93 -2.35 5.45
C LEU A 217 -22.99 -3.54 5.60
N ASP A 218 -23.54 -4.64 6.08
CA ASP A 218 -22.88 -5.95 6.14
C ASP A 218 -23.73 -6.94 5.35
N THR A 219 -23.13 -8.06 4.96
CA THR A 219 -23.83 -9.11 4.22
C THR A 219 -23.76 -10.42 5.00
N THR A 220 -24.91 -10.98 5.34
CA THR A 220 -25.01 -12.24 6.10
C THR A 220 -24.42 -13.41 5.31
N PRO A 221 -24.07 -14.55 5.91
CA PRO A 221 -23.59 -15.74 5.18
C PRO A 221 -24.56 -16.14 4.07
N ASP A 222 -25.85 -15.89 4.32
CA ASP A 222 -26.92 -16.14 3.37
C ASP A 222 -27.00 -15.19 2.18
N GLY A 223 -26.20 -14.11 2.15
CA GLY A 223 -26.20 -13.13 1.07
C GLY A 223 -27.20 -11.98 1.27
N ASN A 224 -27.88 -11.90 2.43
CA ASN A 224 -28.79 -10.79 2.71
C ASN A 224 -28.02 -9.57 3.20
N ILE A 225 -28.36 -8.40 2.65
CA ILE A 225 -27.71 -7.12 3.03
C ILE A 225 -28.44 -6.53 4.24
N VAL A 226 -27.72 -6.41 5.36
CA VAL A 226 -28.22 -5.93 6.66
C VAL A 226 -27.51 -4.64 7.07
N LYS A 227 -28.20 -3.77 7.81
CA LYS A 227 -27.59 -2.58 8.42
C LYS A 227 -26.74 -3.01 9.62
N THR A 228 -25.56 -2.44 9.77
CA THR A 228 -24.66 -2.64 10.91
C THR A 228 -24.14 -1.31 11.44
N GLY A 229 -23.49 -1.37 12.61
CA GLY A 229 -22.87 -0.23 13.25
C GLY A 229 -21.42 -0.01 12.83
N GLY A 230 -20.89 1.14 13.24
CA GLY A 230 -19.57 1.60 12.86
C GLY A 230 -19.48 3.11 12.93
N TYR A 231 -18.25 3.61 12.81
CA TYR A 231 -17.96 5.04 12.89
C TYR A 231 -17.05 5.47 11.75
N PHE A 232 -17.34 6.68 11.26
CA PHE A 232 -16.56 7.36 10.23
C PHE A 232 -15.94 8.60 10.86
N HIS A 233 -14.62 8.60 11.02
CA HIS A 233 -13.88 9.75 11.53
C HIS A 233 -13.18 10.45 10.37
N LYS A 234 -13.56 11.70 10.14
CA LYS A 234 -12.87 12.60 9.23
C LYS A 234 -12.04 13.60 10.04
N TYR A 235 -10.74 13.58 9.83
CA TYR A 235 -9.83 14.57 10.43
C TYR A 235 -10.18 15.97 9.95
N GLN A 236 -10.06 16.96 10.85
CA GLN A 236 -10.09 18.36 10.47
C GLN A 236 -8.78 18.77 9.79
N ASP A 237 -8.80 19.87 9.03
CA ASP A 237 -7.61 20.37 8.34
C ASP A 237 -6.46 20.59 9.35
N GLN A 238 -5.26 20.08 9.04
CA GLN A 238 -4.05 20.06 9.89
C GLN A 238 -4.08 19.13 11.14
N GLU A 239 -5.24 18.60 11.54
CA GLU A 239 -5.32 17.64 12.65
C GLU A 239 -4.65 16.31 12.28
N ALA A 240 -4.86 15.84 11.04
CA ALA A 240 -4.32 14.58 10.54
C ALA A 240 -2.80 14.46 10.77
N GLU A 241 -2.03 15.50 10.45
CA GLU A 241 -0.56 15.51 10.57
C GLU A 241 -0.07 15.25 12.00
N GLN A 242 -0.85 15.65 13.01
CA GLN A 242 -0.48 15.46 14.42
C GLN A 242 -0.64 14.01 14.90
N TYR A 243 -1.49 13.24 14.23
CA TYR A 243 -1.86 11.88 14.64
C TYR A 243 -1.25 10.81 13.72
N VAL A 244 -0.72 11.15 12.54
CA VAL A 244 -0.02 10.21 11.66
C VAL A 244 1.07 9.44 12.44
N GLY A 245 1.05 8.10 12.33
CA GLY A 245 1.93 7.20 13.08
C GLY A 245 1.51 6.98 14.54
N GLY A 246 0.35 7.50 14.94
CA GLY A 246 -0.31 7.25 16.22
C GLY A 246 -0.95 5.86 16.29
N ARG A 247 -1.22 5.38 17.50
CA ARG A 247 -1.82 4.04 17.73
C ARG A 247 -3.33 4.12 17.92
N LEU A 248 -4.04 3.12 17.40
CA LEU A 248 -5.48 2.97 17.54
C LEU A 248 -5.81 1.96 18.65
N TYR A 249 -6.70 2.35 19.56
CA TYR A 249 -7.12 1.56 20.70
C TYR A 249 -8.65 1.39 20.74
N PHE A 250 -9.10 0.32 21.39
CA PHE A 250 -10.53 0.05 21.59
C PHE A 250 -10.83 -0.37 23.03
N LYS A 251 -12.04 -0.06 23.48
CA LYS A 251 -12.52 -0.42 24.83
C LYS A 251 -14.03 -0.50 24.84
N ILE A 252 -14.59 -1.51 25.51
CA ILE A 252 -16.02 -1.55 25.82
C ILE A 252 -16.20 -0.90 27.20
N LEU A 253 -17.12 0.05 27.31
CA LEU A 253 -17.39 0.73 28.59
C LEU A 253 -18.49 0.02 29.37
N ASP A 254 -18.18 -0.28 30.63
CA ASP A 254 -19.08 -0.82 31.63
C ASP A 254 -18.63 -0.36 33.02
N ARG A 255 -19.52 -0.43 34.01
CA ARG A 255 -19.20 -0.20 35.43
C ARG A 255 -18.70 -1.47 36.11
N PHE A 256 -19.18 -2.63 35.65
CA PHE A 256 -18.82 -3.96 36.15
C PHE A 256 -18.35 -4.82 34.98
N TYR A 257 -17.11 -5.28 35.01
CA TYR A 257 -16.53 -6.10 33.94
C TYR A 257 -16.50 -7.60 34.28
N ASP A 258 -16.74 -7.94 35.55
CA ASP A 258 -16.65 -9.31 36.08
C ASP A 258 -17.86 -10.19 35.71
N ASP A 259 -18.98 -9.61 35.27
CA ASP A 259 -20.18 -10.31 34.79
C ASP A 259 -20.41 -10.15 33.29
N ASN A 260 -19.47 -9.51 32.59
CA ASN A 260 -19.53 -9.35 31.15
C ASN A 260 -19.24 -10.65 30.41
N ASN A 261 -19.91 -10.83 29.28
CA ASN A 261 -19.63 -11.89 28.33
C ASN A 261 -19.85 -11.48 26.88
N GLY A 262 -19.12 -12.14 25.99
CA GLY A 262 -19.13 -11.86 24.56
C GLY A 262 -18.10 -10.81 24.15
N GLN A 263 -18.18 -10.40 22.89
CA GLN A 263 -17.14 -9.62 22.22
C GLN A 263 -17.72 -8.88 21.01
N TYR A 264 -17.01 -7.86 20.55
CA TYR A 264 -17.20 -7.28 19.22
C TYR A 264 -16.11 -7.72 18.26
N LYS A 265 -16.52 -8.07 17.04
CA LYS A 265 -15.62 -8.26 15.91
C LYS A 265 -15.66 -7.02 15.04
N ILE A 266 -14.53 -6.34 14.95
CA ILE A 266 -14.40 -5.07 14.22
C ILE A 266 -13.48 -5.21 13.01
N ILE A 267 -13.84 -4.50 11.96
CA ILE A 267 -13.13 -4.45 10.68
C ILE A 267 -12.82 -2.99 10.42
N ILE A 268 -11.56 -2.69 10.17
CA ILE A 268 -11.14 -1.33 9.86
C ILE A 268 -10.93 -1.25 8.35
N LYS A 269 -11.78 -0.47 7.69
CA LYS A 269 -11.82 -0.37 6.22
C LYS A 269 -10.83 0.64 5.65
N SER A 270 -10.50 1.69 6.41
CA SER A 270 -9.58 2.76 5.97
C SER A 270 -8.98 3.50 7.16
N GLY A 271 -7.96 4.33 6.91
CA GLY A 271 -7.32 5.22 7.89
C GLY A 271 -6.24 4.57 8.75
N VAL A 272 -5.88 3.31 8.47
CA VAL A 272 -4.83 2.58 9.17
C VAL A 272 -3.78 2.01 8.21
N GLY A 273 -2.56 1.89 8.70
CA GLY A 273 -1.48 1.13 8.08
C GLY A 273 -0.95 0.08 9.07
N ASP A 274 -0.47 -1.03 8.52
CA ASP A 274 0.25 -2.04 9.30
C ASP A 274 1.64 -1.50 9.70
N GLU A 275 2.11 -1.90 10.88
CA GLU A 275 3.51 -1.68 11.31
C GLU A 275 4.49 -2.55 10.49
N LYS A 276 3.99 -3.53 9.74
CA LYS A 276 4.81 -4.45 8.96
C LYS A 276 5.23 -3.81 7.64
N ASP A 277 6.53 -3.54 7.54
CA ASP A 277 7.16 -3.11 6.30
C ASP A 277 6.90 -4.13 5.18
N SER A 278 6.67 -3.61 3.96
CA SER A 278 6.65 -4.46 2.77
C SER A 278 7.97 -5.23 2.63
N PRO A 279 8.01 -6.39 1.98
CA PRO A 279 9.26 -7.17 1.82
C PRO A 279 10.40 -6.33 1.21
N GLU A 280 10.08 -5.45 0.28
CA GLU A 280 11.03 -4.52 -0.36
C GLU A 280 11.60 -3.52 0.65
N THR A 281 10.72 -2.86 1.41
CA THR A 281 11.09 -1.87 2.44
C THR A 281 11.89 -2.51 3.57
N PHE A 282 11.54 -3.74 3.96
CA PHE A 282 12.25 -4.52 4.97
C PHE A 282 13.71 -4.77 4.57
N LEU A 283 13.95 -5.23 3.33
CA LEU A 283 15.32 -5.44 2.82
C LEU A 283 16.12 -4.13 2.76
N ILE A 284 15.49 -3.06 2.30
CA ILE A 284 16.10 -1.72 2.25
C ILE A 284 16.48 -1.25 3.66
N ASN A 285 15.58 -1.42 4.63
CA ASN A 285 15.80 -1.00 6.02
C ASN A 285 16.94 -1.77 6.67
N ILE A 286 17.05 -3.09 6.45
CA ILE A 286 18.18 -3.89 6.95
C ILE A 286 19.52 -3.34 6.46
N VAL A 287 19.65 -3.15 5.13
CA VAL A 287 20.92 -2.67 4.55
C VAL A 287 21.22 -1.24 5.00
N LYS A 288 20.19 -0.38 5.06
CA LYS A 288 20.34 0.99 5.55
C LYS A 288 20.80 1.03 7.00
N GLU A 289 20.18 0.24 7.88
CA GLU A 289 20.56 0.18 9.30
C GLU A 289 21.99 -0.34 9.48
N MET A 290 22.44 -1.28 8.64
CA MET A 290 23.83 -1.74 8.63
C MET A 290 24.81 -0.63 8.18
N LEU A 291 24.47 0.11 7.13
CA LEU A 291 25.33 1.14 6.53
C LEU A 291 25.40 2.42 7.38
N PHE A 292 24.26 2.93 7.83
CA PHE A 292 24.12 4.25 8.47
C PHE A 292 23.82 4.19 9.97
N GLY A 293 23.51 3.01 10.51
CA GLY A 293 23.13 2.82 11.92
C GLY A 293 21.64 3.03 12.16
N ASN A 294 21.17 2.67 13.36
CA ASN A 294 19.77 2.79 13.74
C ASN A 294 19.59 3.90 14.79
N LYS A 295 18.77 4.92 14.48
CA LYS A 295 18.45 6.03 15.40
C LYS A 295 17.65 5.59 16.64
N LYS A 296 16.91 4.47 16.58
CA LYS A 296 16.08 3.94 17.69
C LYS A 296 16.90 3.20 18.76
N ASN A 297 18.02 2.59 18.37
CA ASN A 297 18.94 1.90 19.29
C ASN A 297 20.20 2.75 19.45
N GLN A 298 20.25 3.57 20.50
CA GLN A 298 21.23 4.65 20.73
C GLN A 298 22.73 4.26 20.71
N ASN A 299 23.11 3.00 20.46
CA ASN A 299 24.46 2.49 20.68
C ASN A 299 25.14 1.81 19.47
N LYS A 300 24.61 1.91 18.24
CA LYS A 300 25.30 1.34 17.06
C LYS A 300 25.46 2.37 15.93
N ASN A 301 26.66 2.95 15.85
CA ASN A 301 27.10 3.73 14.70
C ASN A 301 27.17 2.83 13.45
N GLY A 302 26.74 3.35 12.31
CA GLY A 302 26.83 2.65 11.03
C GLY A 302 28.27 2.50 10.52
N ILE A 303 28.48 1.60 9.55
CA ILE A 303 29.78 1.40 8.89
C ILE A 303 30.28 2.70 8.26
N ILE A 304 29.41 3.44 7.56
CA ILE A 304 29.76 4.69 6.88
C ILE A 304 30.18 5.75 7.89
N GLN A 305 29.42 5.89 8.98
CA GLN A 305 29.74 6.83 10.06
C GLN A 305 31.11 6.53 10.66
N ASN A 306 31.39 5.25 10.96
CA ASN A 306 32.66 4.84 11.53
C ASN A 306 33.83 5.13 10.57
N LEU A 307 33.69 4.83 9.28
CA LEU A 307 34.72 5.13 8.28
C LEU A 307 34.94 6.64 8.11
N PHE A 308 33.87 7.42 8.05
CA PHE A 308 33.94 8.88 7.99
C PHE A 308 34.69 9.46 9.19
N ILE A 309 34.33 9.05 10.42
CA ILE A 309 34.99 9.50 11.65
C ILE A 309 36.45 9.03 11.69
N ASN A 310 36.76 7.82 11.21
CA ASN A 310 38.13 7.32 11.16
C ASN A 310 39.03 8.16 10.24
N ILE A 311 38.51 8.64 9.11
CA ILE A 311 39.23 9.58 8.23
C ILE A 311 39.52 10.88 9.00
N LEU A 312 38.52 11.43 9.71
CA LEU A 312 38.69 12.68 10.47
C LEU A 312 39.62 12.54 11.68
N LYS A 313 39.68 11.37 12.30
CA LYS A 313 40.59 11.09 13.44
C LYS A 313 42.04 10.95 13.01
N ASN A 314 42.32 10.69 11.73
CA ASN A 314 43.69 10.54 11.24
C ASN A 314 44.47 11.86 11.42
N PRO A 315 45.61 11.86 12.15
CA PRO A 315 46.38 13.08 12.41
C PRO A 315 46.91 13.71 11.12
N SER A 316 47.29 12.90 10.13
CA SER A 316 47.76 13.39 8.83
C SER A 316 46.67 14.15 8.08
N TYR A 317 45.42 13.67 8.14
CA TYR A 317 44.29 14.37 7.52
C TYR A 317 44.07 15.74 8.17
N LYS A 318 44.08 15.82 9.51
CA LYS A 318 43.93 17.11 10.24
C LYS A 318 45.01 18.13 9.87
N ILE A 319 46.26 17.68 9.74
CA ILE A 319 47.36 18.53 9.30
C ILE A 319 47.10 19.06 7.88
N VAL A 320 46.71 18.19 6.94
CA VAL A 320 46.42 18.60 5.57
C VAL A 320 45.28 19.62 5.50
N VAL A 321 44.18 19.40 6.25
CA VAL A 321 43.06 20.35 6.29
C VAL A 321 43.49 21.70 6.89
N ASN A 322 44.24 21.69 7.99
CA ASN A 322 44.79 22.90 8.60
C ASN A 322 45.66 23.69 7.62
N LEU A 323 46.60 23.02 6.95
CA LEU A 323 47.46 23.64 5.94
C LEU A 323 46.65 24.19 4.77
N THR A 324 45.62 23.47 4.33
CA THR A 324 44.74 23.90 3.23
C THR A 324 43.94 25.15 3.60
N LEU A 325 43.45 25.25 4.83
CA LEU A 325 42.77 26.45 5.36
C LEU A 325 43.73 27.65 5.46
N ILE A 326 44.93 27.44 6.01
CA ILE A 326 45.95 28.50 6.11
C ILE A 326 46.32 28.99 4.70
N LEU A 327 46.52 28.07 3.75
CA LEU A 327 46.80 28.39 2.36
C LEU A 327 45.68 29.20 1.71
N PHE A 328 44.42 28.84 1.96
CA PHE A 328 43.26 29.56 1.43
C PHE A 328 43.18 31.00 1.98
N ILE A 329 43.44 31.19 3.27
CA ILE A 329 43.46 32.52 3.91
C ILE A 329 44.61 33.36 3.36
N ALA A 330 45.83 32.79 3.28
CA ALA A 330 47.00 33.47 2.76
C ALA A 330 46.82 33.90 1.28
N PHE A 331 46.34 32.99 0.43
CA PHE A 331 46.07 33.29 -0.98
C PHE A 331 44.97 34.33 -1.15
N SER A 332 43.93 34.28 -0.31
CA SER A 332 42.86 35.29 -0.29
C SER A 332 43.38 36.67 0.09
N GLY A 333 44.23 36.76 1.13
CA GLY A 333 44.86 38.01 1.56
C GLY A 333 45.79 38.58 0.50
N LEU A 334 46.63 37.73 -0.12
CA LEU A 334 47.54 38.15 -1.17
C LEU A 334 46.79 38.66 -2.41
N ALA A 335 45.78 37.93 -2.87
CA ALA A 335 45.00 38.32 -4.04
C ALA A 335 44.15 39.60 -3.78
N PHE A 336 43.83 39.89 -2.52
CA PHE A 336 43.28 41.19 -2.13
C PHE A 336 44.32 42.31 -2.20
N LEU A 337 45.53 42.10 -1.66
CA LEU A 337 46.62 43.10 -1.72
C LEU A 337 47.05 43.43 -3.16
N ILE A 338 47.03 42.44 -4.06
CA ILE A 338 47.33 42.61 -5.49
C ILE A 338 46.22 43.40 -6.21
N GLY A 339 45.04 43.54 -5.61
CA GLY A 339 43.87 44.15 -6.25
C GLY A 339 43.17 43.23 -7.25
N ASN A 340 43.47 41.93 -7.25
CA ASN A 340 42.81 40.94 -8.12
C ASN A 340 41.40 40.56 -7.62
N ILE A 341 41.07 40.88 -6.36
CA ILE A 341 39.76 40.61 -5.76
C ILE A 341 39.13 41.92 -5.32
N ASN A 342 37.93 42.19 -5.84
CA ASN A 342 37.07 43.24 -5.31
C ASN A 342 36.43 42.74 -4.01
N MET A 343 36.89 43.26 -2.87
CA MET A 343 36.35 42.87 -1.56
C MET A 343 34.97 43.51 -1.34
N THR A 344 33.95 42.96 -2.00
CA THR A 344 32.55 43.26 -1.69
C THR A 344 32.14 42.52 -0.41
N ALA A 345 31.14 43.06 0.31
CA ALA A 345 30.61 42.40 1.52
C ALA A 345 30.16 40.96 1.22
N HIS A 346 29.60 40.72 0.03
CA HIS A 346 29.18 39.41 -0.46
C HIS A 346 30.36 38.41 -0.59
N GLU A 347 31.45 38.82 -1.24
CA GLU A 347 32.64 37.95 -1.41
C GLU A 347 33.30 37.61 -0.07
N LEU A 348 33.36 38.58 0.85
CA LEU A 348 33.91 38.36 2.19
C LEU A 348 33.06 37.37 3.00
N VAL A 349 31.74 37.49 2.92
CA VAL A 349 30.81 36.55 3.57
C VAL A 349 30.98 35.14 3.01
N ILE A 350 31.00 34.95 1.69
CA ILE A 350 31.15 33.62 1.08
C ILE A 350 32.46 32.95 1.53
N ARG A 351 33.58 33.68 1.57
CA ARG A 351 34.87 33.12 2.00
C ARG A 351 34.86 32.76 3.48
N THR A 352 34.27 33.62 4.32
CA THR A 352 34.13 33.38 5.75
C THR A 352 33.28 32.12 6.02
N VAL A 353 32.17 31.97 5.30
CA VAL A 353 31.31 30.77 5.39
C VAL A 353 32.08 29.51 4.99
N LYS A 354 32.84 29.54 3.88
CA LYS A 354 33.66 28.38 3.47
C LYS A 354 34.66 27.98 4.55
N ILE A 355 35.35 28.94 5.18
CA ILE A 355 36.29 28.67 6.27
C ILE A 355 35.56 28.03 7.45
N LEU A 356 34.41 28.59 7.84
CA LEU A 356 33.61 28.09 8.97
C LEU A 356 33.16 26.64 8.72
N VAL A 357 32.58 26.36 7.55
CA VAL A 357 32.10 25.01 7.18
C VAL A 357 33.23 23.99 7.17
N ILE A 358 34.40 24.32 6.60
CA ILE A 358 35.54 23.39 6.56
C ILE A 358 36.22 23.25 7.92
N SER A 359 36.22 24.28 8.77
CA SER A 359 36.75 24.21 10.13
C SER A 359 36.01 23.17 10.98
N VAL A 360 34.72 22.93 10.74
CA VAL A 360 33.95 21.87 11.42
C VAL A 360 34.59 20.49 11.20
N LEU A 361 35.23 20.21 10.06
CA LEU A 361 35.90 18.92 9.79
C LEU A 361 37.08 18.64 10.74
N LEU A 362 37.66 19.68 11.37
CA LEU A 362 38.75 19.51 12.33
C LEU A 362 38.28 18.88 13.65
N ASN A 363 36.98 19.03 13.97
CA ASN A 363 36.37 18.44 15.15
C ASN A 363 35.63 17.15 14.78
N SER A 364 36.31 16.00 14.96
CA SER A 364 35.79 14.69 14.61
C SER A 364 34.47 14.32 15.31
N ASP A 365 34.23 14.84 16.51
CA ASP A 365 33.08 14.45 17.34
C ASP A 365 31.79 15.17 16.92
N THR A 366 31.91 16.37 16.34
CA THR A 366 30.78 17.19 15.88
C THR A 366 30.57 17.16 14.37
N ALA A 367 31.62 16.89 13.59
CA ALA A 367 31.57 16.92 12.13
C ALA A 367 30.52 15.99 11.53
N TRP A 368 30.43 14.74 12.00
CA TRP A 368 29.43 13.80 11.48
C TRP A 368 28.01 14.34 11.68
N LYS A 369 27.68 14.79 12.89
CA LYS A 369 26.36 15.33 13.21
C LYS A 369 26.03 16.54 12.35
N PHE A 370 26.96 17.49 12.22
CA PHE A 370 26.78 18.67 11.39
C PHE A 370 26.51 18.31 9.91
N PHE A 371 27.38 17.53 9.27
CA PHE A 371 27.20 17.21 7.86
C PHE A 371 26.03 16.27 7.63
N TYR A 372 25.72 15.36 8.55
CA TYR A 372 24.56 14.50 8.39
C TYR A 372 23.26 15.29 8.46
N ASP A 373 23.08 16.10 9.51
CA ASP A 373 21.82 16.83 9.73
C ASP A 373 21.58 17.90 8.65
N TYR A 374 22.62 18.55 8.12
CA TYR A 374 22.49 19.63 7.14
C TYR A 374 22.74 19.25 5.67
N LEU A 375 23.50 18.19 5.37
CA LEU A 375 23.87 17.82 4.01
C LEU A 375 23.48 16.37 3.65
N PHE A 376 23.96 15.37 4.40
CA PHE A 376 23.78 13.97 4.01
C PHE A 376 22.36 13.44 4.22
N PHE A 377 21.57 14.04 5.13
CA PHE A 377 20.16 13.71 5.34
C PHE A 377 19.37 13.74 4.03
N ILE A 378 19.61 14.77 3.20
CA ILE A 378 18.89 14.95 1.93
C ILE A 378 19.16 13.80 0.95
N PHE A 379 20.34 13.18 0.98
CA PHE A 379 20.71 12.09 0.08
C PHE A 379 20.37 10.69 0.63
N VAL A 380 20.23 10.56 1.95
CA VAL A 380 20.02 9.26 2.62
C VAL A 380 18.57 9.08 3.06
N ASP A 381 18.04 10.02 3.84
CA ASP A 381 16.68 9.97 4.39
C ASP A 381 15.67 10.64 3.45
N GLY A 382 16.10 11.67 2.69
CA GLY A 382 15.28 12.39 1.71
C GLY A 382 14.60 11.50 0.67
N PRO A 383 15.32 10.60 -0.04
CA PRO A 383 14.71 9.71 -1.04
C PRO A 383 13.63 8.81 -0.44
N GLN A 384 13.85 8.29 0.77
CA GLN A 384 12.87 7.43 1.45
C GLN A 384 11.61 8.19 1.82
N PHE A 385 11.74 9.43 2.31
CA PHE A 385 10.60 10.27 2.61
C PHE A 385 9.74 10.51 1.36
N ILE A 386 10.38 10.81 0.21
CA ILE A 386 9.67 11.02 -1.06
C ILE A 386 8.98 9.73 -1.51
N ILE A 387 9.69 8.59 -1.51
CA ILE A 387 9.14 7.30 -1.93
C ILE A 387 7.95 6.89 -1.05
N LYS A 388 8.08 7.04 0.27
CA LYS A 388 6.99 6.75 1.21
C LYS A 388 5.77 7.61 0.92
N THR A 389 5.97 8.92 0.74
CA THR A 389 4.89 9.87 0.44
C THR A 389 4.18 9.50 -0.88
N ILE A 390 4.93 9.17 -1.93
CA ILE A 390 4.35 8.75 -3.22
C ILE A 390 3.57 7.44 -3.09
N ASN A 391 4.11 6.45 -2.36
CA ASN A 391 3.42 5.17 -2.15
C ASN A 391 2.12 5.33 -1.35
N GLU A 392 2.10 6.22 -0.35
CA GLU A 392 0.91 6.53 0.44
C GLU A 392 -0.15 7.27 -0.38
N ALA A 393 0.28 8.23 -1.20
CA ALA A 393 -0.60 8.98 -2.11
C ALA A 393 -1.20 8.09 -3.21
N THR A 394 -0.45 7.12 -3.71
CA THR A 394 -0.91 6.20 -4.77
C THR A 394 -1.66 4.98 -4.23
N ALA A 395 -1.74 4.78 -2.91
CA ALA A 395 -2.56 3.73 -2.29
C ALA A 395 -4.05 4.13 -2.25
N ILE A 396 -4.69 4.03 -3.42
CA ILE A 396 -6.02 4.58 -3.76
C ILE A 396 -7.20 3.70 -3.28
N GLY A 397 -6.95 2.69 -2.45
CA GLY A 397 -8.01 1.79 -1.99
C GLY A 397 -7.54 0.82 -0.90
N PRO A 398 -8.35 -0.21 -0.59
CA PRO A 398 -8.14 -1.13 0.51
C PRO A 398 -7.01 -2.14 0.28
N GLY A 399 -6.39 -2.60 1.36
CA GLY A 399 -5.31 -3.59 1.33
C GLY A 399 -3.93 -2.96 1.36
N SER A 400 -2.92 -3.71 0.88
CA SER A 400 -1.53 -3.28 0.97
C SER A 400 -1.24 -2.03 0.13
N SER A 401 -0.40 -1.14 0.64
CA SER A 401 0.07 0.04 -0.09
C SER A 401 0.92 -0.33 -1.30
N SER A 402 1.67 -1.43 -1.25
CA SER A 402 2.43 -1.93 -2.40
C SER A 402 1.58 -2.80 -3.31
N ILE A 403 1.76 -2.66 -4.63
CA ILE A 403 1.02 -3.45 -5.61
C ILE A 403 1.33 -4.95 -5.47
N LEU A 404 2.60 -5.29 -5.23
CA LEU A 404 3.02 -6.67 -4.99
C LEU A 404 2.36 -7.25 -3.73
N GLY A 405 2.30 -6.45 -2.66
CA GLY A 405 1.62 -6.84 -1.42
C GLY A 405 0.13 -7.08 -1.63
N LEU A 406 -0.54 -6.24 -2.43
CA LEU A 406 -1.96 -6.38 -2.77
C LEU A 406 -2.22 -7.66 -3.57
N MET A 407 -1.38 -7.98 -4.56
CA MET A 407 -1.58 -9.15 -5.42
C MET A 407 -1.27 -10.48 -4.73
N ILE A 408 -0.36 -10.49 -3.75
CA ILE A 408 -0.01 -11.68 -2.94
C ILE A 408 -0.91 -11.82 -1.71
N ALA A 409 -1.67 -10.77 -1.35
CA ALA A 409 -2.54 -10.80 -0.19
C ALA A 409 -3.48 -12.04 -0.24
N PRO A 410 -3.62 -12.79 0.87
CA PRO A 410 -4.43 -14.01 0.88
C PRO A 410 -5.87 -13.79 0.43
N HIS A 411 -6.45 -12.62 0.71
CA HIS A 411 -7.82 -12.25 0.31
C HIS A 411 -7.93 -12.08 -1.21
N THR A 412 -6.97 -11.38 -1.83
CA THR A 412 -6.91 -11.21 -3.29
C THR A 412 -6.72 -12.55 -3.99
N LEU A 413 -5.83 -13.41 -3.49
CA LEU A 413 -5.61 -14.73 -4.06
C LEU A 413 -6.85 -15.63 -3.91
N LYS A 414 -7.54 -15.62 -2.76
CA LYS A 414 -8.81 -16.35 -2.57
C LYS A 414 -9.89 -15.89 -3.55
N LYS A 415 -10.02 -14.56 -3.76
CA LYS A 415 -10.92 -13.99 -4.78
C LYS A 415 -10.55 -14.46 -6.18
N LEU A 416 -9.27 -14.44 -6.53
CA LEU A 416 -8.77 -14.93 -7.82
C LEU A 416 -9.05 -16.42 -8.03
N PHE A 417 -8.68 -17.27 -7.06
CA PHE A 417 -8.89 -18.72 -7.14
C PHE A 417 -10.37 -19.11 -7.17
N SER A 418 -11.26 -18.25 -6.65
CA SER A 418 -12.70 -18.51 -6.74
C SER A 418 -13.22 -18.62 -8.18
N ILE A 419 -12.54 -17.96 -9.13
CA ILE A 419 -12.91 -17.94 -10.54
C ILE A 419 -12.52 -19.26 -11.25
N LEU A 420 -11.61 -20.05 -10.67
CA LEU A 420 -11.02 -21.26 -11.29
C LEU A 420 -12.08 -22.26 -11.75
N PHE A 421 -13.15 -22.43 -10.98
CA PHE A 421 -14.18 -23.44 -11.21
C PHE A 421 -15.54 -22.86 -11.65
N VAL A 422 -15.60 -21.56 -11.98
CA VAL A 422 -16.82 -20.93 -12.47
C VAL A 422 -17.03 -21.27 -13.94
N ASP A 423 -16.01 -21.02 -14.77
CA ASP A 423 -16.02 -21.23 -16.22
C ASP A 423 -14.69 -21.81 -16.70
N TRP A 424 -14.69 -22.46 -17.86
CA TRP A 424 -13.45 -22.97 -18.50
C TRP A 424 -12.42 -21.85 -18.74
N GLY A 425 -12.88 -20.63 -19.01
CA GLY A 425 -12.04 -19.45 -19.19
C GLY A 425 -11.33 -19.00 -17.91
N GLY A 426 -11.85 -19.39 -16.73
CA GLY A 426 -11.25 -19.08 -15.44
C GLY A 426 -9.85 -19.68 -15.27
N PHE A 427 -9.63 -20.90 -15.77
CA PHE A 427 -8.31 -21.55 -15.76
C PHE A 427 -7.26 -20.73 -16.50
N ILE A 428 -7.58 -20.28 -17.72
CA ILE A 428 -6.68 -19.47 -18.54
C ILE A 428 -6.44 -18.12 -17.87
N TYR A 429 -7.50 -17.50 -17.35
CA TYR A 429 -7.41 -16.21 -16.67
C TYR A 429 -6.43 -16.24 -15.49
N ILE A 430 -6.51 -17.27 -14.65
CA ILE A 430 -5.61 -17.43 -13.48
C ILE A 430 -4.17 -17.66 -13.94
N ILE A 431 -3.94 -18.50 -14.95
CA ILE A 431 -2.59 -18.72 -15.49
C ILE A 431 -1.98 -17.40 -15.98
N CYS A 432 -2.73 -16.63 -16.77
CA CYS A 432 -2.28 -15.33 -17.25
C CYS A 432 -2.01 -14.36 -16.09
N TYR A 433 -2.89 -14.31 -15.08
CA TYR A 433 -2.69 -13.47 -13.90
C TYR A 433 -1.42 -13.87 -13.12
N LEU A 434 -1.17 -15.17 -12.92
CA LEU A 434 0.05 -15.65 -12.24
C LEU A 434 1.33 -15.32 -13.03
N ILE A 435 1.27 -15.36 -14.37
CA ILE A 435 2.37 -14.89 -15.22
C ILE A 435 2.62 -13.40 -14.99
N LEU A 436 1.57 -12.58 -14.95
CA LEU A 436 1.68 -11.13 -14.71
C LEU A 436 2.21 -10.82 -13.31
N LEU A 437 1.76 -11.56 -12.29
CA LEU A 437 2.27 -11.48 -10.92
C LEU A 437 3.77 -11.78 -10.87
N TYR A 438 4.24 -12.80 -11.58
CA TYR A 438 5.66 -13.11 -11.66
C TYR A 438 6.47 -11.98 -12.30
N TYR A 439 5.99 -11.39 -13.39
CA TYR A 439 6.66 -10.24 -14.00
C TYR A 439 6.74 -9.05 -13.04
N ILE A 440 5.65 -8.73 -12.33
CA ILE A 440 5.64 -7.67 -11.31
C ILE A 440 6.64 -7.98 -10.20
N PHE A 441 6.70 -9.23 -9.71
CA PHE A 441 7.66 -9.65 -8.71
C PHE A 441 9.12 -9.44 -9.18
N ILE A 442 9.45 -9.83 -10.40
CA ILE A 442 10.79 -9.63 -10.97
C ILE A 442 11.11 -8.14 -11.12
N ILE A 443 10.15 -7.32 -11.56
CA ILE A 443 10.33 -5.87 -11.68
C ILE A 443 10.59 -5.23 -10.31
N SER A 444 9.76 -5.54 -9.31
CA SER A 444 9.93 -5.10 -7.90
C SER A 444 11.28 -5.52 -7.32
N PHE A 445 11.71 -6.76 -7.60
CA PHE A 445 12.99 -7.27 -7.12
C PHE A 445 14.17 -6.52 -7.76
N LYS A 446 14.15 -6.33 -9.10
CA LYS A 446 15.14 -5.51 -9.81
C LYS A 446 15.20 -4.10 -9.24
N ALA A 447 14.04 -3.52 -8.95
CA ALA A 447 13.95 -2.18 -8.38
C ALA A 447 14.58 -2.07 -6.99
N THR A 448 14.35 -3.08 -6.14
CA THR A 448 14.97 -3.18 -4.82
C THR A 448 16.49 -3.31 -4.93
N VAL A 449 17.00 -4.17 -5.83
CA VAL A 449 18.46 -4.31 -6.05
C VAL A 449 19.08 -3.00 -6.51
N LEU A 450 18.41 -2.26 -7.40
CA LEU A 450 18.88 -0.95 -7.87
C LEU A 450 18.95 0.06 -6.72
N TYR A 451 17.92 0.08 -5.85
CA TYR A 451 17.90 0.91 -4.65
C TYR A 451 19.07 0.58 -3.71
N LEU A 452 19.31 -0.71 -3.46
CA LEU A 452 20.41 -1.15 -2.61
C LEU A 452 21.77 -0.72 -3.17
N ASN A 453 21.97 -0.85 -4.48
CA ASN A 453 23.18 -0.37 -5.13
C ASN A 453 23.35 1.15 -4.98
N ALA A 454 22.26 1.92 -5.16
CA ALA A 454 22.26 3.37 -4.97
C ALA A 454 22.65 3.76 -3.53
N LEU A 455 22.12 3.09 -2.50
CA LEU A 455 22.52 3.32 -1.11
C LEU A 455 24.01 3.10 -0.87
N ILE A 456 24.58 2.04 -1.44
CA ILE A 456 26.01 1.73 -1.32
C ILE A 456 26.85 2.84 -1.98
N LEU A 457 26.47 3.27 -3.19
CA LEU A 457 27.17 4.34 -3.93
C LEU A 457 27.09 5.69 -3.20
N VAL A 458 25.91 6.05 -2.67
CA VAL A 458 25.75 7.24 -1.81
C VAL A 458 26.64 7.12 -0.57
N GLY A 459 26.67 5.94 0.06
CA GLY A 459 27.51 5.69 1.22
C GLY A 459 29.00 5.85 0.95
N ILE A 460 29.49 5.28 -0.16
CA ILE A 460 30.89 5.48 -0.61
C ILE A 460 31.16 6.95 -0.90
N GLY A 461 30.22 7.64 -1.57
CA GLY A 461 30.32 9.07 -1.81
C GLY A 461 30.44 9.90 -0.53
N ILE A 462 29.70 9.54 0.52
CA ILE A 462 29.77 10.18 1.84
C ILE A 462 31.11 9.91 2.53
N ILE A 463 31.65 8.68 2.44
CA ILE A 463 32.96 8.32 3.03
C ILE A 463 34.07 9.21 2.48
N VAL A 464 34.08 9.51 1.18
CA VAL A 464 35.08 10.40 0.56
C VAL A 464 34.76 11.88 0.77
N GLY A 465 33.58 12.20 1.31
CA GLY A 465 33.11 13.55 1.58
C GLY A 465 34.10 14.48 2.29
N PRO A 466 34.84 14.06 3.35
CA PRO A 466 35.83 14.91 4.01
C PRO A 466 36.91 15.46 3.08
N VAL A 467 37.25 14.75 2.00
CA VAL A 467 38.24 15.20 1.01
C VAL A 467 37.59 16.16 0.02
N PHE A 468 36.45 15.77 -0.56
CA PHE A 468 35.76 16.58 -1.57
C PHE A 468 35.24 17.90 -1.01
N LEU A 469 34.83 17.95 0.26
CA LEU A 469 34.42 19.18 0.93
C LEU A 469 35.54 20.24 0.90
N CYS A 470 36.80 19.85 1.13
CA CYS A 470 37.94 20.77 1.07
C CYS A 470 38.13 21.40 -0.33
N PHE A 471 37.69 20.74 -1.39
CA PHE A 471 37.80 21.27 -2.76
C PHE A 471 36.85 22.43 -3.06
N VAL A 472 35.91 22.76 -2.17
CA VAL A 472 35.07 23.96 -2.31
C VAL A 472 35.85 25.27 -2.11
N LEU A 473 37.01 25.20 -1.45
CA LEU A 473 37.83 26.37 -1.11
C LEU A 473 38.37 27.05 -2.37
N PHE A 474 38.92 26.29 -3.32
CA PHE A 474 39.62 26.84 -4.49
C PHE A 474 38.76 26.75 -5.75
N GLN A 475 38.81 27.79 -6.59
CA GLN A 475 38.09 27.80 -7.86
C GLN A 475 38.54 26.67 -8.80
N PHE A 476 39.84 26.31 -8.78
CA PHE A 476 40.39 25.26 -9.62
C PHE A 476 39.87 23.85 -9.27
N THR A 477 39.66 23.57 -7.98
CA THR A 477 39.18 22.25 -7.51
C THR A 477 37.66 22.19 -7.31
N LYS A 478 36.97 23.34 -7.35
CA LYS A 478 35.51 23.45 -7.27
C LYS A 478 34.75 22.51 -8.23
N PRO A 479 35.16 22.32 -9.51
CA PRO A 479 34.45 21.40 -10.41
C PRO A 479 34.42 19.95 -9.91
N ILE A 480 35.44 19.52 -9.17
CA ILE A 480 35.51 18.16 -8.59
C ILE A 480 34.47 18.02 -7.47
N PHE A 481 34.36 19.03 -6.61
CA PHE A 481 33.32 19.10 -5.57
C PHE A 481 31.92 19.14 -6.17
N GLU A 482 31.70 19.98 -7.18
CA GLU A 482 30.41 20.09 -7.88
C GLU A 482 30.02 18.74 -8.52
N ASN A 483 30.95 18.05 -9.16
CA ASN A 483 30.69 16.72 -9.71
C ASN A 483 30.41 15.68 -8.62
N TRP A 484 31.08 15.74 -7.47
CA TRP A 484 30.78 14.86 -6.34
C TRP A 484 29.35 15.04 -5.82
N ILE A 485 28.91 16.29 -5.58
CA ILE A 485 27.52 16.59 -5.20
C ILE A 485 26.55 16.14 -6.29
N LYS A 486 26.87 16.37 -7.56
CA LYS A 486 26.06 15.92 -8.70
C LYS A 486 25.88 14.39 -8.69
N GLN A 487 26.94 13.63 -8.45
CA GLN A 487 26.86 12.17 -8.36
C GLN A 487 26.01 11.71 -7.16
N LEU A 488 26.20 12.30 -5.98
CA LEU A 488 25.35 12.02 -4.82
C LEU A 488 23.86 12.27 -5.12
N THR A 489 23.58 13.36 -5.84
CA THR A 489 22.21 13.72 -6.26
C THR A 489 21.64 12.70 -7.24
N ILE A 490 22.42 12.27 -8.25
CA ILE A 490 21.99 11.25 -9.23
C ILE A 490 21.64 9.95 -8.53
N TYR A 491 22.54 9.44 -7.68
CA TYR A 491 22.33 8.18 -6.99
C TYR A 491 21.16 8.24 -6.00
N ALA A 492 20.95 9.38 -5.32
CA ALA A 492 19.81 9.56 -4.43
C ALA A 492 18.48 9.66 -5.19
N LEU A 493 18.45 10.27 -6.38
CA LEU A 493 17.23 10.48 -7.17
C LEU A 493 16.82 9.26 -8.00
N GLN A 494 17.78 8.46 -8.46
CA GLN A 494 17.54 7.25 -9.23
C GLN A 494 16.46 6.32 -8.64
N PRO A 495 16.51 5.93 -7.35
CA PRO A 495 15.44 5.13 -6.75
C PRO A 495 14.11 5.88 -6.65
N VAL A 496 14.12 7.20 -6.43
CA VAL A 496 12.88 7.99 -6.32
C VAL A 496 12.10 7.93 -7.62
N ILE A 497 12.76 8.18 -8.75
CA ILE A 497 12.14 8.14 -10.08
C ILE A 497 11.56 6.74 -10.37
N LEU A 498 12.33 5.71 -10.02
CA LEU A 498 11.96 4.32 -10.23
C LEU A 498 10.67 3.94 -9.48
N PHE A 499 10.66 4.17 -8.16
CA PHE A 499 9.52 3.86 -7.31
C PHE A 499 8.33 4.76 -7.62
N ALA A 500 8.55 6.01 -8.07
CA ALA A 500 7.48 6.86 -8.56
C ALA A 500 6.78 6.27 -9.78
N GLY A 501 7.53 5.71 -10.74
CA GLY A 501 6.93 5.03 -11.88
C GLY A 501 6.17 3.75 -11.49
N ILE A 502 6.73 2.95 -10.57
CA ILE A 502 6.04 1.77 -10.01
C ILE A 502 4.73 2.17 -9.33
N ALA A 503 4.77 3.22 -8.51
CA ALA A 503 3.60 3.72 -7.79
C ALA A 503 2.52 4.24 -8.75
N PHE A 504 2.91 5.04 -9.75
CA PHE A 504 1.98 5.62 -10.73
C PHE A 504 1.33 4.56 -11.62
N VAL A 505 2.11 3.62 -12.18
CA VAL A 505 1.52 2.50 -12.94
C VAL A 505 0.74 1.57 -12.02
N GLY A 506 1.20 1.40 -10.77
CA GLY A 506 0.54 0.62 -9.74
C GLY A 506 -0.86 1.12 -9.40
N MET A 507 -1.14 2.43 -9.51
CA MET A 507 -2.49 2.98 -9.39
C MET A 507 -3.46 2.34 -10.40
N PHE A 508 -3.07 2.25 -11.67
CA PHE A 508 -3.91 1.64 -12.71
C PHE A 508 -4.08 0.14 -12.50
N ILE A 509 -2.99 -0.57 -12.14
CA ILE A 509 -3.07 -2.01 -11.85
C ILE A 509 -4.04 -2.26 -10.68
N ARG A 510 -3.97 -1.45 -9.63
CA ARG A 510 -4.84 -1.55 -8.46
C ARG A 510 -6.31 -1.32 -8.82
N HIS A 511 -6.62 -0.27 -9.56
CA HIS A 511 -7.98 -0.01 -10.06
C HIS A 511 -8.53 -1.22 -10.84
N GLU A 512 -7.72 -1.79 -11.73
CA GLU A 512 -8.14 -2.95 -12.52
C GLU A 512 -8.30 -4.23 -11.70
N ILE A 513 -7.48 -4.44 -10.66
CA ILE A 513 -7.66 -5.53 -9.70
C ILE A 513 -8.99 -5.36 -8.96
N TYR A 514 -9.30 -4.17 -8.45
CA TYR A 514 -10.55 -3.91 -7.74
C TYR A 514 -11.77 -4.05 -8.64
N ALA A 515 -11.71 -3.54 -9.86
CA ALA A 515 -12.80 -3.65 -10.82
C ALA A 515 -13.06 -5.10 -11.29
N SER A 516 -12.03 -5.95 -11.27
CA SER A 516 -12.11 -7.36 -11.71
C SER A 516 -12.41 -8.34 -10.57
N LEU A 517 -11.91 -8.09 -9.36
CA LEU A 517 -12.03 -8.99 -8.20
C LEU A 517 -12.91 -8.42 -7.08
N GLY A 518 -13.53 -7.27 -7.28
CA GLY A 518 -14.37 -6.56 -6.30
C GLY A 518 -15.75 -7.17 -6.08
N PHE A 519 -15.82 -8.50 -5.93
CA PHE A 519 -17.03 -9.26 -5.64
C PHE A 519 -16.82 -10.14 -4.39
N ARG A 520 -17.93 -10.56 -3.77
CA ARG A 520 -17.93 -11.38 -2.55
C ARG A 520 -17.62 -12.85 -2.86
N VAL A 521 -16.76 -13.47 -2.04
CA VAL A 521 -16.43 -14.90 -2.15
C VAL A 521 -16.70 -15.62 -0.84
N CYS A 522 -17.19 -16.85 -0.93
CA CYS A 522 -17.47 -17.69 0.23
C CYS A 522 -16.74 -19.02 0.12
N GLU A 523 -16.35 -19.54 1.27
CA GLU A 523 -15.72 -20.84 1.43
C GLU A 523 -16.78 -21.94 1.47
N VAL A 524 -16.49 -23.05 0.80
CA VAL A 524 -17.38 -24.20 0.75
C VAL A 524 -16.59 -25.42 1.18
N PRO A 525 -17.00 -26.10 2.27
CA PRO A 525 -16.36 -27.32 2.68
C PRO A 525 -16.58 -28.38 1.59
N PHE A 526 -15.50 -29.05 1.17
CA PHE A 526 -15.59 -30.15 0.21
C PHE A 526 -16.58 -31.22 0.71
N PRO A 527 -17.49 -31.75 -0.13
CA PRO A 527 -18.40 -32.81 0.29
C PRO A 527 -17.61 -34.01 0.82
N PRO A 528 -18.13 -34.76 1.81
CA PRO A 528 -17.35 -35.69 2.62
C PRO A 528 -17.04 -37.01 1.87
N ILE A 529 -16.35 -36.95 0.73
CA ILE A 529 -15.67 -38.12 0.15
C ILE A 529 -14.42 -38.45 1.00
N ALA A 530 -13.92 -37.48 1.76
CA ALA A 530 -12.76 -37.59 2.62
C ALA A 530 -13.03 -38.12 4.05
N ASN A 531 -14.30 -38.29 4.47
CA ASN A 531 -14.58 -38.83 5.81
C ASN A 531 -14.13 -40.28 5.97
N THR A 532 -14.00 -41.03 4.87
CA THR A 532 -13.50 -42.42 4.88
C THR A 532 -11.97 -42.46 4.96
N LEU A 533 -11.28 -41.53 4.30
CA LEU A 533 -9.80 -41.50 4.28
C LEU A 533 -9.22 -40.82 5.53
N ILE A 534 -9.85 -39.75 6.03
CA ILE A 534 -9.38 -38.97 7.18
C ILE A 534 -9.68 -39.68 8.51
N LYS A 535 -10.76 -40.50 8.59
CA LYS A 535 -11.03 -41.38 9.75
C LYS A 535 -9.95 -42.43 9.95
N ILE A 536 -9.33 -42.91 8.89
CA ILE A 536 -8.25 -43.91 8.95
C ILE A 536 -6.96 -43.31 9.53
N ILE A 537 -6.72 -42.01 9.32
CA ILE A 537 -5.43 -41.38 9.62
C ILE A 537 -5.39 -40.65 10.96
N SER A 538 -6.51 -40.11 11.47
CA SER A 538 -6.41 -38.99 12.44
C SER A 538 -7.26 -39.05 13.71
N GLY A 539 -7.88 -40.18 14.05
CA GLY A 539 -8.29 -40.56 15.41
C GLY A 539 -8.87 -39.51 16.39
N ASP A 540 -9.52 -38.44 15.92
CA ASP A 540 -10.07 -37.39 16.79
C ASP A 540 -11.24 -36.66 16.09
N SER A 541 -12.24 -36.30 16.90
CA SER A 541 -13.62 -35.99 16.52
C SER A 541 -14.01 -34.53 16.79
N SER A 542 -13.06 -33.59 16.75
CA SER A 542 -13.38 -32.17 16.67
C SER A 542 -13.46 -31.75 15.19
N LYS A 543 -14.46 -30.93 14.82
CA LYS A 543 -14.77 -30.49 13.44
C LYS A 543 -13.50 -30.21 12.62
N LYS A 544 -13.06 -31.20 11.83
CA LYS A 544 -11.88 -31.09 10.96
C LYS A 544 -12.28 -30.34 9.70
N GLN A 545 -11.86 -29.08 9.61
CA GLN A 545 -11.80 -28.32 8.36
C GLN A 545 -11.01 -29.14 7.33
N SER A 546 -11.58 -29.35 6.14
CA SER A 546 -10.91 -30.08 5.07
C SER A 546 -9.65 -29.35 4.64
N LEU A 547 -8.57 -30.10 4.38
CA LEU A 547 -7.29 -29.57 3.87
C LEU A 547 -7.41 -28.94 2.46
N LEU A 548 -8.58 -29.09 1.84
CA LEU A 548 -8.95 -28.59 0.52
C LEU A 548 -10.32 -27.90 0.60
N ASN A 549 -10.35 -26.70 1.19
CA ASN A 549 -11.54 -25.85 1.10
C ASN A 549 -11.50 -25.07 -0.21
N LEU A 550 -12.61 -25.08 -0.95
CA LEU A 550 -12.74 -24.38 -2.23
C LEU A 550 -13.48 -23.08 -2.01
N TRP A 551 -12.99 -22.03 -2.65
CA TRP A 551 -13.62 -20.72 -2.67
C TRP A 551 -14.46 -20.60 -3.92
N PHE A 552 -15.65 -20.04 -3.80
CA PHE A 552 -16.49 -19.72 -4.93
C PHE A 552 -17.05 -18.31 -4.77
N PRO A 553 -17.38 -17.61 -5.87
CA PRO A 553 -18.21 -16.42 -5.79
C PRO A 553 -19.51 -16.79 -5.08
N ALA A 554 -19.90 -15.99 -4.09
CA ALA A 554 -21.06 -16.28 -3.25
C ALA A 554 -22.34 -16.52 -4.08
N GLN A 555 -22.41 -15.88 -5.25
CA GLN A 555 -23.52 -15.89 -6.19
C GLN A 555 -23.63 -17.20 -7.00
N VAL A 556 -22.54 -17.97 -7.13
CA VAL A 556 -22.54 -19.25 -7.88
C VAL A 556 -23.07 -20.40 -7.01
N LEU A 557 -22.94 -20.29 -5.68
CA LEU A 557 -23.19 -21.39 -4.76
C LEU A 557 -24.65 -21.73 -4.48
N LYS A 558 -25.56 -20.75 -4.57
CA LYS A 558 -26.95 -20.92 -4.13
C LYS A 558 -27.92 -21.41 -5.21
N LYS A 559 -27.45 -21.83 -6.39
CA LYS A 559 -28.29 -22.28 -7.54
C LYS A 559 -29.42 -21.32 -7.93
N THR A 560 -29.42 -20.10 -7.40
CA THR A 560 -30.30 -18.99 -7.75
C THR A 560 -29.36 -17.84 -8.09
N LEU A 561 -29.23 -17.58 -9.38
CA LEU A 561 -28.39 -16.55 -10.01
C LEU A 561 -28.88 -15.11 -9.70
N LEU A 562 -29.35 -14.84 -8.48
CA LEU A 562 -29.96 -13.56 -8.13
C LEU A 562 -29.03 -12.80 -7.20
N PHE A 563 -28.16 -11.99 -7.81
CA PHE A 563 -27.67 -10.79 -7.15
C PHE A 563 -28.88 -10.07 -6.53
N SER A 564 -28.73 -9.58 -5.29
CA SER A 564 -29.78 -8.74 -4.70
C SER A 564 -29.95 -7.44 -5.51
N GLN A 565 -28.94 -7.07 -6.32
CA GLN A 565 -28.91 -5.86 -7.17
C GLN A 565 -29.30 -4.60 -6.41
N LYS A 566 -29.01 -4.57 -5.10
CA LYS A 566 -29.43 -3.50 -4.21
C LYS A 566 -28.51 -2.31 -4.39
N CYS A 567 -29.08 -1.20 -4.88
CA CYS A 567 -28.41 0.08 -4.92
C CYS A 567 -28.47 0.74 -3.53
N ALA A 568 -27.35 1.25 -3.04
CA ALA A 568 -27.30 2.01 -1.80
C ALA A 568 -26.23 3.10 -1.88
N ASN A 569 -26.43 4.17 -1.11
CA ASN A 569 -25.43 5.21 -0.93
C ASN A 569 -24.37 4.76 0.08
N ILE A 570 -23.26 4.22 -0.42
CA ILE A 570 -22.19 3.63 0.40
C ILE A 570 -20.91 4.46 0.31
N PRO A 571 -20.05 4.45 1.37
CA PRO A 571 -18.72 5.02 1.25
C PRO A 571 -17.93 4.25 0.19
N VAL A 572 -17.44 4.96 -0.82
CA VAL A 572 -16.81 4.34 -2.00
C VAL A 572 -15.42 3.83 -1.63
N PRO A 573 -15.08 2.56 -1.88
CA PRO A 573 -13.82 1.96 -1.45
C PRO A 573 -12.60 2.36 -2.29
N GLU A 574 -12.72 3.38 -3.15
CA GLU A 574 -11.66 3.84 -4.04
C GLU A 574 -11.66 5.37 -4.13
N ASP A 575 -10.50 5.97 -4.37
CA ASP A 575 -10.41 7.40 -4.67
C ASP A 575 -11.20 7.71 -5.95
N HIS A 576 -12.04 8.73 -5.89
CA HIS A 576 -12.90 9.12 -6.99
C HIS A 576 -13.21 10.61 -6.95
N ILE A 577 -13.67 11.15 -8.07
CA ILE A 577 -14.08 12.54 -8.18
C ILE A 577 -15.59 12.63 -7.97
N VAL A 578 -16.00 13.52 -7.07
CA VAL A 578 -17.40 13.87 -6.82
C VAL A 578 -17.64 15.30 -7.31
N TYR A 579 -18.75 15.52 -8.00
CA TYR A 579 -19.17 16.85 -8.47
C TYR A 579 -20.11 17.49 -7.44
N ARG A 580 -19.75 18.69 -6.95
CA ARG A 580 -20.38 19.36 -5.79
C ARG A 580 -21.87 19.69 -5.97
N ASP A 581 -22.33 19.91 -7.20
CA ASP A 581 -23.68 20.42 -7.51
C ASP A 581 -24.52 19.50 -8.43
N GLN A 582 -24.23 18.20 -8.51
CA GLN A 582 -24.93 17.32 -9.45
C GLN A 582 -25.95 16.38 -8.80
N LYS A 583 -27.17 16.34 -9.38
CA LYS A 583 -28.07 15.18 -9.27
C LYS A 583 -27.40 14.01 -9.98
N GLN A 584 -26.66 13.20 -9.22
CA GLN A 584 -26.03 11.99 -9.71
C GLN A 584 -27.09 11.03 -10.26
N TRP A 585 -26.73 10.30 -11.32
CA TRP A 585 -27.45 9.12 -11.74
C TRP A 585 -27.65 8.21 -10.52
N GLN A 586 -28.91 7.88 -10.23
CA GLN A 586 -29.26 6.89 -9.22
C GLN A 586 -29.23 5.52 -9.90
N CYS A 587 -28.51 4.54 -9.32
CA CYS A 587 -28.71 3.16 -9.72
C CYS A 587 -30.17 2.78 -9.41
N SER A 588 -30.87 2.21 -10.40
CA SER A 588 -32.24 1.72 -10.21
C SER A 588 -32.19 0.27 -9.74
N ASP A 589 -32.95 -0.08 -8.71
CA ASP A 589 -33.11 -1.48 -8.30
C ASP A 589 -33.84 -2.27 -9.41
N GLY A 590 -33.29 -3.44 -9.80
CA GLY A 590 -33.96 -4.42 -10.68
C GLY A 590 -33.28 -4.74 -12.02
N ILE A 591 -33.77 -5.83 -12.63
CA ILE A 591 -33.19 -6.65 -13.74
C ILE A 591 -32.77 -5.85 -14.99
N SER A 592 -33.25 -4.62 -15.18
CA SER A 592 -32.97 -3.85 -16.41
C SER A 592 -31.65 -3.08 -16.38
N GLY A 593 -30.99 -2.88 -15.23
CA GLY A 593 -29.67 -2.23 -15.15
C GLY A 593 -29.56 -0.85 -15.82
N ASN A 594 -30.70 -0.24 -16.18
CA ASN A 594 -30.76 1.02 -16.89
C ASN A 594 -30.72 2.13 -15.86
N SER A 595 -29.50 2.59 -15.57
CA SER A 595 -29.32 3.86 -14.88
C SER A 595 -30.10 4.95 -15.65
N LYS A 596 -30.80 5.85 -14.95
CA LYS A 596 -31.54 6.95 -15.59
C LYS A 596 -30.59 8.11 -15.85
N GLN A 597 -30.46 8.52 -17.11
CA GLN A 597 -29.64 9.66 -17.50
C GLN A 597 -30.23 10.96 -16.96
N LEU A 598 -29.72 11.42 -15.82
CA LEU A 598 -29.88 12.80 -15.40
C LEU A 598 -28.77 13.61 -16.10
N ILE A 599 -29.16 14.35 -17.13
CA ILE A 599 -28.30 15.36 -17.77
C ILE A 599 -27.89 16.36 -16.69
N THR A 600 -26.61 16.80 -16.63
CA THR A 600 -26.24 18.24 -16.51
C THR A 600 -24.73 18.51 -16.63
N SER A 601 -24.45 19.79 -16.89
CA SER A 601 -23.22 20.48 -17.30
C SER A 601 -21.89 20.07 -16.64
N LYS A 602 -20.83 20.07 -17.48
CA LYS A 602 -19.43 20.12 -17.06
C LYS A 602 -19.06 21.55 -16.65
N ASP A 603 -19.00 21.81 -15.35
CA ASP A 603 -18.18 22.91 -14.83
C ASP A 603 -17.04 22.30 -14.01
N PRO A 604 -15.79 22.30 -14.52
CA PRO A 604 -14.64 21.72 -13.84
C PRO A 604 -14.27 22.46 -12.54
N SER A 605 -14.85 23.64 -12.27
CA SER A 605 -14.63 24.36 -11.00
C SER A 605 -15.31 23.71 -9.78
N ASN A 606 -16.18 22.71 -10.00
CA ASN A 606 -16.98 22.03 -8.98
C ASN A 606 -16.54 20.58 -8.67
N GLU A 607 -15.36 20.17 -9.14
CA GLU A 607 -14.79 18.85 -8.88
C GLU A 607 -14.15 18.80 -7.48
N LYS A 608 -14.52 17.77 -6.71
CA LYS A 608 -13.89 17.45 -5.43
C LYS A 608 -13.32 16.04 -5.50
N HIS A 609 -12.01 15.94 -5.34
CA HIS A 609 -11.36 14.65 -5.11
C HIS A 609 -11.74 14.12 -3.73
N CYS A 610 -12.19 12.87 -3.67
CA CYS A 610 -12.49 12.16 -2.44
C CYS A 610 -11.59 10.94 -2.35
N SER A 611 -10.87 10.79 -1.24
CA SER A 611 -10.10 9.57 -0.97
C SER A 611 -11.02 8.38 -0.68
N ALA A 612 -10.47 7.17 -0.74
CA ALA A 612 -11.17 5.93 -0.43
C ALA A 612 -11.87 6.00 0.94
N TYR A 613 -13.16 5.68 0.91
CA TYR A 613 -14.14 5.76 1.98
C TYR A 613 -14.47 7.17 2.50
N GLU A 614 -13.89 8.24 1.95
CA GLU A 614 -14.16 9.61 2.42
C GLU A 614 -15.56 10.10 2.05
N CYS A 615 -15.99 9.80 0.83
CA CYS A 615 -17.26 10.26 0.28
C CYS A 615 -18.16 9.07 -0.05
N LYS A 616 -19.46 9.29 0.06
CA LYS A 616 -20.48 8.32 -0.31
C LYS A 616 -20.97 8.56 -1.72
N ALA A 617 -21.27 7.48 -2.43
CA ALA A 617 -21.93 7.52 -3.72
C ALA A 617 -22.87 6.33 -3.88
N ASN A 618 -23.85 6.46 -4.78
CA ASN A 618 -24.73 5.37 -5.15
C ASN A 618 -23.94 4.28 -5.90
N ARG A 619 -23.85 3.11 -5.29
CA ARG A 619 -23.19 1.91 -5.82
C ARG A 619 -24.03 0.67 -5.51
N TYR A 620 -23.76 -0.40 -6.24
CA TYR A 620 -24.26 -1.72 -5.85
C TYR A 620 -23.40 -2.25 -4.71
N VAL A 621 -24.02 -2.65 -3.59
CA VAL A 621 -23.30 -3.12 -2.39
C VAL A 621 -22.40 -4.32 -2.70
N GLU A 622 -22.83 -5.18 -3.62
CA GLU A 622 -22.11 -6.37 -4.04
C GLU A 622 -20.95 -6.09 -5.01
N LEU A 623 -20.93 -4.90 -5.64
CA LEU A 623 -19.92 -4.45 -6.61
C LEU A 623 -19.53 -2.98 -6.34
N PRO A 624 -18.92 -2.69 -5.19
CA PRO A 624 -18.78 -1.32 -4.68
C PRO A 624 -17.76 -0.46 -5.45
N PHE A 625 -16.85 -1.08 -6.21
CA PHE A 625 -15.82 -0.38 -7.01
C PHE A 625 -16.30 0.08 -8.38
N LEU A 626 -17.40 -0.47 -8.90
CA LEU A 626 -17.86 -0.16 -10.25
C LEU A 626 -18.86 1.00 -10.22
N ASP A 627 -18.61 2.04 -11.02
CA ASP A 627 -19.54 3.16 -11.14
C ASP A 627 -20.61 2.88 -12.21
N PRO A 628 -21.92 2.80 -11.86
CA PRO A 628 -22.99 2.62 -12.84
C PRO A 628 -23.08 3.75 -13.90
N ASN A 629 -22.42 4.88 -13.64
CA ASN A 629 -22.46 6.08 -14.45
C ASN A 629 -21.38 6.10 -15.53
N ILE A 630 -20.36 5.25 -15.38
CA ILE A 630 -19.27 5.09 -16.35
C ILE A 630 -19.64 3.97 -17.32
N ASN A 631 -19.58 4.24 -18.63
CA ASN A 631 -19.97 3.27 -19.66
C ASN A 631 -19.15 1.97 -19.60
N LYS A 632 -17.85 2.06 -19.34
CA LYS A 632 -16.95 0.90 -19.18
C LYS A 632 -17.43 0.00 -18.03
N ASP A 633 -17.69 0.59 -16.87
CA ASP A 633 -18.12 -0.12 -15.66
C ASP A 633 -19.52 -0.69 -15.79
N ARG A 634 -20.44 0.01 -16.49
CA ARG A 634 -21.77 -0.53 -16.80
C ARG A 634 -21.70 -1.84 -17.57
N SER A 635 -20.77 -1.96 -18.52
CA SER A 635 -20.54 -3.22 -19.24
C SER A 635 -20.09 -4.33 -18.29
N ARG A 636 -19.16 -4.02 -17.37
CA ARG A 636 -18.66 -4.96 -16.36
C ARG A 636 -19.73 -5.40 -15.38
N ILE A 637 -20.54 -4.48 -14.88
CA ILE A 637 -21.67 -4.75 -13.97
C ILE A 637 -22.63 -5.75 -14.62
N ARG A 638 -22.99 -5.54 -15.91
CA ARG A 638 -23.86 -6.47 -16.64
C ARG A 638 -23.23 -7.86 -16.79
N ASN A 639 -21.93 -7.95 -17.02
CA ASN A 639 -21.23 -9.24 -17.10
C ASN A 639 -21.26 -9.99 -15.77
N PHE A 640 -20.97 -9.30 -14.66
CA PHE A 640 -21.07 -9.91 -13.33
C PHE A 640 -22.49 -10.38 -13.02
N PHE A 641 -23.50 -9.55 -13.28
CA PHE A 641 -24.90 -9.92 -13.08
C PHE A 641 -25.36 -11.07 -13.99
N ALA A 642 -24.76 -11.22 -15.17
CA ALA A 642 -24.98 -12.37 -16.05
C ALA A 642 -24.25 -13.64 -15.58
N GLY A 643 -23.47 -13.58 -14.50
CA GLY A 643 -22.70 -14.69 -13.97
C GLY A 643 -21.33 -14.90 -14.63
N ASN A 644 -20.89 -13.96 -15.49
CA ASN A 644 -19.56 -14.01 -16.09
C ASN A 644 -18.56 -13.19 -15.25
N PHE A 645 -17.67 -13.90 -14.57
CA PHE A 645 -16.65 -13.31 -13.69
C PHE A 645 -15.30 -13.09 -14.38
N VAL A 646 -15.10 -13.61 -15.60
CA VAL A 646 -13.84 -13.50 -16.33
C VAL A 646 -13.83 -12.23 -17.19
N GLN A 647 -12.89 -11.32 -16.90
CA GLN A 647 -12.78 -10.03 -17.60
C GLN A 647 -11.49 -9.94 -18.43
N TRP A 648 -11.56 -10.32 -19.71
CA TRP A 648 -10.41 -10.30 -20.62
C TRP A 648 -9.84 -8.90 -20.87
N ASP A 649 -10.70 -7.88 -20.95
CA ASP A 649 -10.28 -6.49 -21.18
C ASP A 649 -9.38 -5.97 -20.04
N SER A 650 -9.72 -6.33 -18.80
CA SER A 650 -8.95 -5.95 -17.60
C SER A 650 -7.59 -6.65 -17.58
N LEU A 651 -7.56 -7.94 -17.95
CA LEU A 651 -6.31 -8.70 -18.05
C LEU A 651 -5.36 -8.14 -19.12
N LEU A 652 -5.90 -7.73 -20.28
CA LEU A 652 -5.11 -7.09 -21.33
C LEU A 652 -4.53 -5.75 -20.85
N LEU A 653 -5.33 -4.94 -20.16
CA LEU A 653 -4.87 -3.67 -19.61
C LEU A 653 -3.81 -3.86 -18.51
N LEU A 654 -3.97 -4.89 -17.67
CA LEU A 654 -2.96 -5.28 -16.68
C LEU A 654 -1.66 -5.69 -17.36
N ALA A 655 -1.72 -6.49 -18.44
CA ALA A 655 -0.55 -6.85 -19.23
C ALA A 655 0.12 -5.62 -19.87
N ALA A 656 -0.64 -4.68 -20.40
CA ALA A 656 -0.12 -3.41 -20.93
C ALA A 656 0.57 -2.58 -19.85
N CYS A 657 -0.01 -2.49 -18.64
CA CYS A 657 0.59 -1.79 -17.50
C CYS A 657 1.92 -2.44 -17.07
N VAL A 658 1.97 -3.78 -16.98
CA VAL A 658 3.19 -4.51 -16.64
C VAL A 658 4.27 -4.30 -17.70
N PHE A 659 3.91 -4.31 -18.99
CA PHE A 659 4.82 -4.01 -20.08
C PHE A 659 5.39 -2.58 -19.99
N LEU A 660 4.52 -1.58 -19.79
CA LEU A 660 4.93 -0.19 -19.61
C LEU A 660 5.86 -0.03 -18.40
N LEU A 661 5.57 -0.74 -17.32
CA LEU A 661 6.39 -0.69 -16.12
C LEU A 661 7.78 -1.30 -16.35
N SER A 662 7.87 -2.41 -17.07
CA SER A 662 9.16 -3.00 -17.46
C SER A 662 9.98 -2.03 -18.30
N MET A 663 9.35 -1.40 -19.30
CA MET A 663 10.02 -0.41 -20.16
C MET A 663 10.47 0.83 -19.39
N PHE A 664 9.69 1.28 -18.41
CA PHE A 664 10.06 2.40 -17.55
C PHE A 664 11.26 2.05 -16.65
N ASN A 665 11.26 0.86 -16.05
CA ASN A 665 12.33 0.38 -15.18
C ASN A 665 13.69 0.36 -15.90
N ASP A 666 13.71 -0.14 -17.13
CA ASP A 666 14.94 -0.20 -17.94
C ASP A 666 15.47 1.21 -18.31
N ASN A 667 14.58 2.20 -18.43
CA ASN A 667 14.93 3.58 -18.80
C ASN A 667 15.12 4.53 -17.61
N ALA A 668 14.76 4.12 -16.38
CA ALA A 668 14.77 4.99 -15.21
C ALA A 668 16.17 5.56 -14.89
N ILE A 669 17.23 4.79 -15.16
CA ILE A 669 18.62 5.23 -14.97
C ILE A 669 18.98 6.37 -15.94
N ALA A 670 18.59 6.23 -17.21
CA ALA A 670 18.82 7.25 -18.23
C ALA A 670 18.06 8.54 -17.90
N LEU A 671 16.83 8.41 -17.39
CA LEU A 671 16.00 9.54 -16.96
C LEU A 671 16.63 10.28 -15.76
N ALA A 672 17.13 9.56 -14.76
CA ALA A 672 17.81 10.16 -13.59
C ALA A 672 19.05 10.95 -14.00
N ASN A 673 19.84 10.41 -14.93
CA ASN A 673 21.02 11.09 -15.48
C ASN A 673 20.64 12.37 -16.24
N TYR A 674 19.57 12.34 -17.03
CA TYR A 674 19.08 13.49 -17.79
C TYR A 674 18.59 14.64 -16.91
N ILE A 675 17.83 14.33 -15.85
CA ILE A 675 17.29 15.33 -14.92
C ILE A 675 18.42 16.02 -14.14
N SER A 676 19.40 15.25 -13.67
CA SER A 676 20.55 15.79 -12.94
C SER A 676 21.54 16.56 -13.84
N SER A 677 21.61 16.24 -15.13
CA SER A 677 22.45 17.00 -16.07
C SER A 677 21.81 18.30 -16.55
N GLY A 678 20.64 18.69 -16.03
CA GLY A 678 19.98 19.95 -16.41
C GLY A 678 19.49 19.96 -17.86
N GLY A 679 19.26 18.78 -18.46
CA GLY A 679 18.78 18.67 -19.84
C GLY A 679 19.86 18.66 -20.93
N ASP A 680 21.14 18.77 -20.57
CA ASP A 680 22.24 18.70 -21.55
C ASP A 680 22.39 17.29 -22.13
N ARG A 681 22.09 17.15 -23.42
CA ARG A 681 22.21 15.90 -24.21
C ARG A 681 23.64 15.36 -24.31
N SER A 682 24.65 16.19 -24.03
CA SER A 682 26.07 15.87 -24.23
C SER A 682 26.66 14.89 -23.19
N SER A 683 26.01 14.70 -22.03
CA SER A 683 26.50 13.74 -21.01
C SER A 683 25.69 12.46 -20.89
N ALA A 684 24.52 12.36 -21.54
CA ALA A 684 23.62 11.23 -21.38
C ALA A 684 24.03 9.98 -22.18
N SER A 685 24.87 10.13 -23.21
CA SER A 685 25.21 9.05 -24.14
C SER A 685 26.65 8.51 -24.05
N GLU A 686 27.58 9.20 -23.39
CA GLU A 686 29.01 8.90 -23.55
C GLU A 686 29.77 8.47 -22.29
N LYS A 687 29.13 8.41 -21.11
CA LYS A 687 29.79 8.01 -19.84
C LYS A 687 29.04 6.99 -18.99
N SER A 688 27.95 6.41 -19.49
CA SER A 688 27.16 5.39 -18.79
C SER A 688 27.66 3.95 -19.01
N THR A 689 28.64 3.72 -19.90
CA THR A 689 29.12 2.37 -20.26
C THR A 689 30.52 2.00 -19.75
N THR A 690 31.28 2.91 -19.14
CA THR A 690 32.70 2.64 -18.76
C THR A 690 33.02 2.61 -17.28
N ALA A 691 32.04 2.76 -16.39
CA ALA A 691 32.23 2.51 -14.97
C ALA A 691 30.97 1.86 -14.39
N ILE A 692 30.90 0.53 -14.45
CA ILE A 692 30.14 -0.42 -13.60
C ILE A 692 30.00 -1.80 -14.29
N VAL A 693 30.21 -1.93 -15.62
CA VAL A 693 30.17 -3.23 -16.33
C VAL A 693 31.56 -3.85 -16.49
N SER A 694 32.29 -4.02 -15.40
CA SER A 694 33.50 -4.87 -15.40
C SER A 694 33.68 -5.62 -14.09
N THR A 695 32.59 -6.06 -13.49
CA THR A 695 32.56 -7.28 -12.68
C THR A 695 31.14 -7.87 -12.75
N VAL A 696 31.05 -9.14 -13.15
CA VAL A 696 29.83 -9.95 -13.29
C VAL A 696 29.01 -9.76 -14.58
N THR A 697 29.52 -10.28 -15.70
CA THR A 697 28.83 -11.20 -16.67
C THR A 697 29.71 -11.41 -17.92
N PRO A 698 29.78 -12.63 -18.49
CA PRO A 698 30.53 -12.88 -19.72
C PRO A 698 29.79 -12.30 -20.94
N PRO A 699 30.51 -11.85 -21.99
CA PRO A 699 29.89 -11.22 -23.15
C PRO A 699 29.18 -12.25 -24.05
N SER A 700 27.93 -11.98 -24.42
CA SER A 700 27.24 -12.68 -25.52
C SER A 700 27.64 -12.08 -26.88
N PRO A 701 27.72 -12.89 -27.96
CA PRO A 701 28.42 -12.53 -29.18
C PRO A 701 27.59 -11.61 -30.08
N THR A 702 28.09 -10.40 -30.32
CA THR A 702 27.65 -9.56 -31.44
C THR A 702 28.18 -10.11 -32.75
N THR A 703 27.27 -10.23 -33.71
CA THR A 703 27.46 -10.53 -35.13
C THR A 703 28.53 -9.63 -35.76
N PHE A 704 29.64 -10.24 -36.19
CA PHE A 704 30.64 -9.62 -37.05
C PHE A 704 30.22 -9.74 -38.52
N ILE A 705 29.95 -8.61 -39.17
CA ILE A 705 30.05 -8.47 -40.63
C ILE A 705 31.43 -7.87 -40.91
N PRO A 706 32.35 -8.57 -41.60
CA PRO A 706 33.69 -8.05 -41.85
C PRO A 706 33.71 -7.08 -43.04
N ALA A 707 34.21 -5.88 -42.81
CA ALA A 707 34.66 -4.98 -43.87
C ALA A 707 36.11 -5.35 -44.26
N ALA A 708 36.26 -6.18 -45.29
CA ALA A 708 37.52 -6.37 -45.99
C ALA A 708 37.25 -6.77 -47.44
N PHE A 709 37.04 -5.79 -48.33
CA PHE A 709 37.37 -5.90 -49.75
C PHE A 709 37.56 -4.49 -50.33
N SER A 710 38.80 -3.99 -50.27
CA SER A 710 39.27 -2.96 -51.19
C SER A 710 39.79 -3.65 -52.46
N LYS A 711 39.36 -3.14 -53.62
CA LYS A 711 39.85 -3.39 -54.98
C LYS A 711 39.52 -4.76 -55.59
N ILE A 712 38.57 -4.76 -56.53
CA ILE A 712 38.75 -5.22 -57.93
C ILE A 712 37.67 -4.54 -58.79
N GLY A 713 38.12 -3.94 -59.90
CA GLY A 713 37.47 -4.02 -61.22
C GLY A 713 36.06 -3.48 -61.44
N GLN A 714 35.99 -2.25 -61.95
CA GLN A 714 35.29 -1.87 -63.19
C GLN A 714 33.93 -2.51 -63.60
N GLN A 715 33.02 -1.60 -63.95
CA GLN A 715 31.99 -1.62 -65.01
C GLN A 715 30.50 -1.80 -64.63
N ARG A 716 29.78 -0.69 -64.87
CA ARG A 716 28.49 -0.54 -65.59
C ARG A 716 27.24 -1.22 -65.01
N THR A 717 26.29 -0.38 -64.57
CA THR A 717 25.02 -0.01 -65.25
C THR A 717 24.07 0.65 -64.22
N LYS A 718 23.74 1.95 -64.35
CA LYS A 718 22.54 2.51 -65.00
C LYS A 718 21.21 1.86 -64.58
N ASN A 719 20.45 2.52 -63.70
CA ASN A 719 19.21 3.22 -64.07
C ASN A 719 18.44 3.72 -62.82
N SER A 720 18.52 5.04 -62.59
CA SER A 720 17.43 5.85 -62.07
C SER A 720 16.77 6.53 -63.27
N ASN A 721 15.45 6.67 -63.29
CA ASN A 721 14.80 7.94 -63.62
C ASN A 721 13.28 7.91 -63.40
N SER A 722 12.87 8.83 -62.53
CA SER A 722 11.71 9.72 -62.64
C SER A 722 10.69 9.51 -63.76
N HIS A 723 9.40 9.50 -63.39
CA HIS A 723 8.47 10.52 -63.87
C HIS A 723 7.22 10.61 -62.99
N SER A 724 6.99 11.80 -62.45
CA SER A 724 5.70 12.33 -62.04
C SER A 724 4.89 12.71 -63.28
N ASN A 725 3.61 12.34 -63.31
CA ASN A 725 2.60 13.15 -63.97
C ASN A 725 1.23 12.97 -63.31
N SER A 726 0.63 14.12 -63.03
CA SER A 726 -0.71 14.35 -62.53
C SER A 726 -1.80 13.90 -63.51
N ASN A 727 -2.92 13.39 -62.98
CA ASN A 727 -4.21 14.05 -63.23
C ASN A 727 -5.34 13.50 -62.34
N SER A 728 -6.18 14.46 -61.95
CA SER A 728 -7.46 14.36 -61.26
C SER A 728 -8.50 13.50 -61.98
N ARG A 729 -9.39 12.85 -61.22
CA ARG A 729 -10.82 13.19 -61.02
C ARG A 729 -11.73 11.95 -60.84
N SER A 730 -12.53 12.01 -59.78
CA SER A 730 -13.89 11.45 -59.54
C SER A 730 -14.30 10.07 -60.08
N GLY A 731 -14.88 9.23 -59.19
CA GLY A 731 -16.01 8.38 -59.58
C GLY A 731 -16.15 7.05 -58.86
N ILE A 732 -17.01 7.04 -57.83
CA ILE A 732 -18.13 6.09 -57.63
C ILE A 732 -17.81 4.59 -57.46
N ASN A 733 -18.22 4.10 -56.27
CA ASN A 733 -18.80 2.80 -55.93
C ASN A 733 -18.64 1.62 -56.92
N THR A 734 -18.16 0.50 -56.40
CA THR A 734 -18.99 -0.68 -56.09
C THR A 734 -18.16 -1.71 -55.30
N GLY A 735 -18.69 -2.26 -54.20
CA GLY A 735 -18.24 -3.56 -53.69
C GLY A 735 -18.65 -4.71 -54.65
N PRO A 736 -18.71 -5.98 -54.23
CA PRO A 736 -18.29 -6.55 -52.95
C PRO A 736 -17.39 -7.82 -53.09
N LYS A 737 -16.83 -8.20 -51.94
CA LYS A 737 -16.70 -9.56 -51.37
C LYS A 737 -16.52 -10.75 -52.32
N LYS A 738 -15.41 -11.45 -52.12
CA LYS A 738 -15.43 -12.79 -51.51
C LYS A 738 -14.35 -12.88 -50.44
#